data_AF-A0A812X6A0-F1
#
_entry.id   AF-A0A812X6A0-F1
#
_cell.length_a   1.000
_cell.length_b   1.000
_cell.length_c   1.000
_cell.angle_alpha   90.00
_cell.angle_beta   90.00
_cell.angle_gamma   90.00
#
_symmetry.space_group_name_H-M   'P 1'
#
loop_
_entity.id
_entity.type
_entity.pdbx_description
1 polymer ?
#
loop_
_entity_poly.entity_id
_entity_poly.type
_entity_poly.pdbx_seq_one_letter_code
_entity_poly.pdbx_strand_id
1 'polypeptide(L)'
;MRNEWKWKAGARVLRDGEDIGSWLVMGKGPGGRLGLGCWVCQQAGVDNEFASATVVSGSLGNIRRHGSSSAEHQEALAKLGLDSVLGAVKDAPSTAEFHQVLQRLGQSLRKGVPDQFGRHKCGQMRYCLAEASRASARTFLAQAKSIAVAQDCRANRLLMRYCAVDERLNVRRGFLGSCLLYGGETISNLLVHMDAVVTRFFSEGAGGPSPAGCNDVQKAHFCQAVSIFVADAASNEQGAGRCSQQLFPNVMSVQKDRPHAVQRLLQRPWSAVPELNELLQAFVFGSGSICQKIQFSHVLQGVFQAYVREQEQCPVAGQRVRNLQAAKHRFASCHQPLGRLILYWDSIFSTLDWVIIKRADTEESVQARDFLLQLTPRKMILLAMLADIADEAQALVRSVDSESHDTSTFPEQLAAYTSHLHHLINEGEILQTGFTLCMLQQLEHSRGFILGGQSKTIGGEDAVTEDDILDCIGRLKVFLTLTTKAISTEFPTFDLLSSFSVFRLNVQSRKRSGDDLDPEWKDRCFQRMAKTLKVDKALLLSQFGQVKPIAAHEALALQDGSTFQAWQTAVQRICSRRRAQENIRVETLAEVLAYYGSWNGLCTSGVEQSFSVMCRVITPERRHMSEACLLDELQLHFDGETCGHDALCTGAVVVWQREFGIPRKSCFDQVTITKRQQPSITEDGRDATETAFRKRRRAEVAASAKQVSMEVVESAAREGSAQYWSASAYDEEKWQENRHYKARVQALLENTLVESEIDEELVMVAQAYKDQQADADAKRLRKEAKADDLLRPLLLNVQDHPYYVADAAFAALPGVDATRAVQDLFLASTFVVKDPASPPDDVLWKAMLLGGFLANKDALVSNGRSGVAFHCSAALHTKRSIYISDDFRAQHAPLFSIIDRALNEPDSKWRRLQSWEEFSDKSHAACGDHVAQKKTYQVVALASRAEAAAVNMANVMDQKSFESFMLRQSVAKKGFG
;
A
#
# COMPACT_ATOMS: atom_id res chain seq x y z
N MET A 1 -12.76 -56.21 30.91
CA MET A 1 -11.78 -55.18 30.47
C MET A 1 -11.53 -54.18 31.61
N ARG A 2 -10.31 -53.65 31.80
CA ARG A 2 -10.06 -52.51 32.72
C ARG A 2 -10.89 -51.32 32.18
N ASN A 3 -11.91 -50.85 32.93
CA ASN A 3 -12.84 -49.72 32.64
C ASN A 3 -14.29 -50.06 32.26
N GLU A 4 -14.73 -51.32 32.34
CA GLU A 4 -16.11 -51.72 32.00
C GLU A 4 -17.20 -50.94 32.77
N TRP A 5 -16.97 -50.68 34.07
CA TRP A 5 -17.90 -49.92 34.91
C TRP A 5 -18.08 -48.46 34.45
N LYS A 6 -17.02 -47.82 33.91
CA LYS A 6 -17.10 -46.45 33.37
C LYS A 6 -17.91 -46.39 32.08
N TRP A 7 -17.88 -47.45 31.27
CA TRP A 7 -18.62 -47.51 30.02
C TRP A 7 -20.10 -47.77 30.27
N LYS A 8 -20.43 -48.69 31.19
CA LYS A 8 -21.81 -48.94 31.63
C LYS A 8 -22.45 -47.70 32.27
N ALA A 9 -21.69 -46.89 32.99
CA ALA A 9 -22.19 -45.63 33.55
C ALA A 9 -22.58 -44.58 32.49
N GLY A 10 -21.94 -44.58 31.32
CA GLY A 10 -22.20 -43.62 30.23
C GLY A 10 -23.16 -44.13 29.15
N ALA A 11 -23.76 -45.31 29.35
CA ALA A 11 -24.59 -46.01 28.38
C ALA A 11 -25.93 -46.43 28.99
N ARG A 12 -26.49 -45.65 29.92
CA ARG A 12 -27.76 -45.99 30.60
C ARG A 12 -28.98 -45.67 29.74
N VAL A 13 -30.04 -46.46 29.89
CA VAL A 13 -31.36 -46.22 29.29
C VAL A 13 -32.32 -45.88 30.42
N LEU A 14 -33.09 -44.81 30.22
CA LEU A 14 -34.16 -44.40 31.12
C LEU A 14 -35.50 -44.76 30.48
N ARG A 15 -36.40 -45.37 31.24
CA ARG A 15 -37.80 -45.57 30.85
C ARG A 15 -38.68 -44.89 31.90
N ASP A 16 -39.48 -43.92 31.47
CA ASP A 16 -40.36 -43.14 32.36
C ASP A 16 -39.62 -42.51 33.58
N GLY A 17 -38.35 -42.14 33.37
CA GLY A 17 -37.49 -41.55 34.41
C GLY A 17 -36.78 -42.57 35.32
N GLU A 18 -37.10 -43.87 35.23
CA GLU A 18 -36.42 -44.94 35.94
C GLU A 18 -35.27 -45.54 35.13
N ASP A 19 -34.16 -45.81 35.80
CA ASP A 19 -32.95 -46.38 35.19
C ASP A 19 -33.06 -47.89 35.07
N ILE A 20 -33.29 -48.35 33.84
CA ILE A 20 -33.45 -49.77 33.52
C ILE A 20 -32.11 -50.46 33.18
N GLY A 21 -30.98 -49.75 33.32
CA GLY A 21 -29.64 -50.29 33.15
C GLY A 21 -28.93 -49.84 31.86
N SER A 22 -27.77 -50.44 31.60
CA SER A 22 -26.90 -50.07 30.48
C SER A 22 -27.31 -50.74 29.18
N TRP A 23 -27.42 -50.00 28.07
CA TRP A 23 -27.59 -50.56 26.72
C TRP A 23 -26.36 -51.31 26.20
N LEU A 24 -25.19 -51.09 26.81
CA LEU A 24 -23.96 -51.74 26.43
C LEU A 24 -23.87 -53.18 26.98
N VAL A 25 -23.69 -54.15 26.08
CA VAL A 25 -23.55 -55.58 26.39
C VAL A 25 -22.25 -56.15 25.81
N MET A 26 -21.81 -57.29 26.33
CA MET A 26 -20.70 -58.06 25.77
C MET A 26 -21.27 -59.30 25.08
N GLY A 27 -20.89 -59.53 23.83
CA GLY A 27 -21.36 -60.66 23.02
C GLY A 27 -20.23 -61.31 22.23
N LYS A 28 -20.48 -62.52 21.71
CA LYS A 28 -19.60 -63.16 20.72
C LYS A 28 -20.12 -62.80 19.34
N GLY A 29 -19.31 -62.10 18.55
CA GLY A 29 -19.64 -61.79 17.15
C GLY A 29 -19.58 -63.03 16.23
N PRO A 30 -19.89 -62.89 14.94
CA PRO A 30 -20.01 -64.00 13.98
C PRO A 30 -18.76 -64.90 13.83
N GLY A 31 -17.59 -64.42 14.29
CA GLY A 31 -16.32 -65.16 14.30
C GLY A 31 -15.89 -65.70 15.69
N GLY A 32 -16.80 -65.77 16.67
CA GLY A 32 -16.53 -66.32 18.02
C GLY A 32 -15.68 -65.43 18.95
N ARG A 33 -15.23 -64.26 18.48
CA ARG A 33 -14.48 -63.28 19.28
C ARG A 33 -15.43 -62.46 20.18
N LEU A 34 -15.01 -62.22 21.43
CA LEU A 34 -15.73 -61.33 22.34
C LEU A 34 -15.58 -59.87 21.90
N GLY A 35 -16.70 -59.16 21.75
CA GLY A 35 -16.76 -57.73 21.45
C GLY A 35 -17.88 -57.02 22.23
N LEU A 36 -17.86 -55.69 22.17
CA LEU A 36 -18.90 -54.82 22.71
C LEU A 36 -20.07 -54.74 21.73
N GLY A 37 -21.29 -54.78 22.25
CA GLY A 37 -22.52 -54.60 21.50
C GLY A 37 -23.53 -53.70 22.22
N CYS A 38 -24.63 -53.40 21.53
CA CYS A 38 -25.75 -52.63 22.04
C CYS A 38 -27.00 -53.51 22.02
N TRP A 39 -27.57 -53.83 23.19
CA TRP A 39 -28.74 -54.72 23.24
C TRP A 39 -29.99 -54.06 22.66
N VAL A 40 -30.09 -52.73 22.72
CA VAL A 40 -31.19 -51.95 22.11
C VAL A 40 -31.17 -52.11 20.58
N CYS A 41 -30.02 -51.91 19.95
CA CYS A 41 -29.86 -52.11 18.50
C CYS A 41 -30.02 -53.57 18.09
N GLN A 42 -29.53 -54.50 18.92
CA GLN A 42 -29.67 -55.94 18.69
C GLN A 42 -31.14 -56.37 18.73
N GLN A 43 -31.92 -55.87 19.69
CA GLN A 43 -33.32 -56.24 19.87
C GLN A 43 -34.26 -55.53 18.88
N ALA A 44 -33.88 -54.35 18.39
CA ALA A 44 -34.58 -53.65 17.31
C ALA A 44 -34.22 -54.16 15.90
N GLY A 45 -33.30 -55.14 15.79
CA GLY A 45 -32.92 -55.76 14.51
C GLY A 45 -32.16 -54.82 13.56
N VAL A 46 -31.40 -53.87 14.09
CA VAL A 46 -30.67 -52.87 13.29
C VAL A 46 -29.34 -53.46 12.82
N ASP A 47 -29.03 -53.33 11.53
CA ASP A 47 -27.80 -53.90 10.95
C ASP A 47 -26.60 -52.96 11.14
N ASN A 48 -25.95 -53.04 12.32
CA ASN A 48 -24.71 -52.32 12.60
C ASN A 48 -23.75 -53.09 13.51
N GLU A 49 -22.49 -52.63 13.58
CA GLU A 49 -21.41 -53.29 14.33
C GLU A 49 -21.70 -53.48 15.84
N PHE A 50 -22.56 -52.61 16.39
CA PHE A 50 -23.01 -52.71 17.78
C PHE A 50 -24.10 -53.76 17.97
N ALA A 51 -24.99 -53.97 16.99
CA ALA A 51 -25.99 -55.04 17.04
C ALA A 51 -25.36 -56.44 16.89
N SER A 52 -24.28 -56.57 16.10
CA SER A 52 -23.53 -57.81 15.91
C SER A 52 -22.45 -58.09 16.97
N ALA A 53 -22.31 -57.21 17.97
CA ALA A 53 -21.29 -57.27 19.02
C ALA A 53 -19.84 -57.45 18.51
N THR A 54 -19.50 -56.82 17.38
CA THR A 54 -18.19 -56.95 16.72
C THR A 54 -17.19 -55.86 17.09
N VAL A 55 -17.53 -54.93 18.00
CA VAL A 55 -16.65 -53.83 18.39
C VAL A 55 -15.58 -54.32 19.37
N VAL A 56 -14.34 -54.53 18.89
CA VAL A 56 -13.24 -55.15 19.66
C VAL A 56 -12.43 -54.13 20.50
N SER A 57 -12.43 -52.85 20.13
CA SER A 57 -11.78 -51.76 20.90
C SER A 57 -12.48 -50.41 20.73
N GLY A 58 -13.48 -50.13 21.57
CA GLY A 58 -14.21 -48.86 21.56
C GLY A 58 -13.53 -47.78 22.40
N SER A 59 -13.13 -46.65 21.80
CA SER A 59 -12.89 -45.43 22.59
C SER A 59 -14.22 -44.95 23.20
N LEU A 60 -14.17 -44.37 24.41
CA LEU A 60 -15.37 -43.87 25.12
C LEU A 60 -16.21 -42.90 24.28
N GLY A 61 -15.56 -42.16 23.37
CA GLY A 61 -16.23 -41.25 22.44
C GLY A 61 -17.10 -41.97 21.41
N ASN A 62 -16.70 -43.14 20.91
CA ASN A 62 -17.48 -43.91 19.94
C ASN A 62 -18.71 -44.54 20.57
N ILE A 63 -18.58 -45.05 21.81
CA ILE A 63 -19.70 -45.59 22.60
C ILE A 63 -20.72 -44.47 22.90
N ARG A 64 -20.25 -43.29 23.34
CA ARG A 64 -21.15 -42.14 23.58
C ARG A 64 -21.83 -41.66 22.30
N ARG A 65 -21.11 -41.59 21.18
CA ARG A 65 -21.67 -41.17 19.89
C ARG A 65 -22.77 -42.12 19.41
N HIS A 66 -22.57 -43.43 19.59
CA HIS A 66 -23.59 -44.42 19.28
C HIS A 66 -24.88 -44.16 20.08
N GLY A 67 -24.79 -44.07 21.42
CA GLY A 67 -25.97 -43.88 22.28
C GLY A 67 -26.68 -42.53 22.12
N SER A 68 -25.93 -41.44 21.91
CA SER A 68 -26.50 -40.07 21.92
C SER A 68 -26.82 -39.50 20.54
N SER A 69 -26.25 -40.06 19.46
CA SER A 69 -26.28 -39.38 18.16
C SER A 69 -26.31 -40.29 16.93
N SER A 70 -26.31 -41.62 17.11
CA SER A 70 -26.55 -42.54 15.99
C SER A 70 -28.03 -42.56 15.65
N ALA A 71 -28.38 -42.19 14.41
CA ALA A 71 -29.76 -42.23 13.92
C ALA A 71 -30.35 -43.63 14.07
N GLU A 72 -29.56 -44.65 13.77
CA GLU A 72 -29.89 -46.07 13.92
C GLU A 72 -30.21 -46.47 15.37
N HIS A 73 -29.49 -45.91 16.36
CA HIS A 73 -29.74 -46.19 17.77
C HIS A 73 -30.98 -45.46 18.29
N GLN A 74 -31.21 -44.22 17.84
CA GLN A 74 -32.40 -43.44 18.18
C GLN A 74 -33.66 -44.06 17.55
N GLU A 75 -33.57 -44.56 16.32
CA GLU A 75 -34.65 -45.32 15.68
C GLU A 75 -34.92 -46.65 16.41
N ALA A 76 -33.87 -47.32 16.90
CA ALA A 76 -34.03 -48.53 17.74
C ALA A 76 -34.73 -48.21 19.07
N LEU A 77 -34.39 -47.11 19.73
CA LEU A 77 -35.06 -46.63 20.95
C LEU A 77 -36.53 -46.31 20.69
N ALA A 78 -36.83 -45.63 19.58
CA ALA A 78 -38.19 -45.32 19.18
C ALA A 78 -39.01 -46.59 18.83
N LYS A 79 -38.42 -47.54 18.10
CA LYS A 79 -39.05 -48.85 17.78
C LYS A 79 -39.37 -49.67 19.02
N LEU A 80 -38.54 -49.58 20.06
CA LEU A 80 -38.72 -50.31 21.32
C LEU A 80 -39.55 -49.53 22.35
N GLY A 81 -40.05 -48.33 22.01
CA GLY A 81 -40.86 -47.50 22.90
C GLY A 81 -40.10 -46.96 24.12
N LEU A 82 -38.79 -46.73 23.97
CA LEU A 82 -37.87 -46.30 25.03
C LEU A 82 -37.44 -44.83 24.89
N ASP A 83 -38.11 -44.05 24.04
CA ASP A 83 -37.73 -42.67 23.74
C ASP A 83 -38.67 -41.65 24.42
N SER A 84 -38.10 -40.58 24.99
CA SER A 84 -38.84 -39.53 25.71
C SER A 84 -38.77 -38.15 25.03
N VAL A 85 -38.10 -37.96 23.90
CA VAL A 85 -38.04 -36.64 23.25
C VAL A 85 -37.99 -36.71 21.72
N LEU A 86 -39.16 -36.72 21.08
CA LEU A 86 -39.29 -36.41 19.65
C LEU A 86 -39.74 -34.95 19.44
N GLY A 87 -38.93 -34.21 18.68
CA GLY A 87 -39.44 -33.24 17.70
C GLY A 87 -39.22 -31.75 17.96
N ALA A 88 -38.18 -31.18 17.36
CA ALA A 88 -38.24 -29.79 16.88
C ALA A 88 -37.31 -29.59 15.66
N VAL A 89 -37.90 -29.04 14.60
CA VAL A 89 -37.29 -28.61 13.34
C VAL A 89 -36.21 -27.54 13.61
N LYS A 90 -35.11 -27.56 12.83
CA LYS A 90 -33.84 -26.87 13.11
C LYS A 90 -33.61 -25.71 12.15
N ASP A 91 -33.60 -24.48 12.68
CA ASP A 91 -33.33 -23.25 11.92
C ASP A 91 -31.83 -22.85 11.89
N ALA A 92 -31.49 -21.90 11.02
CA ALA A 92 -30.16 -21.29 10.85
C ALA A 92 -29.57 -20.73 12.16
N PRO A 93 -28.22 -20.48 12.25
CA PRO A 93 -27.63 -19.87 13.43
C PRO A 93 -28.32 -18.54 13.78
N SER A 94 -28.57 -18.31 15.06
CA SER A 94 -29.24 -17.10 15.54
C SER A 94 -28.39 -15.85 15.35
N THR A 95 -29.02 -14.68 15.29
CA THR A 95 -28.33 -13.38 15.27
C THR A 95 -27.41 -13.18 16.49
N ALA A 96 -27.74 -13.79 17.63
CA ALA A 96 -26.92 -13.80 18.83
C ALA A 96 -25.63 -14.63 18.66
N GLU A 97 -25.69 -15.79 18.00
CA GLU A 97 -24.50 -16.59 17.67
C GLU A 97 -23.59 -15.82 16.70
N PHE A 98 -24.15 -15.12 15.71
CA PHE A 98 -23.37 -14.27 14.80
C PHE A 98 -22.69 -13.10 15.53
N HIS A 99 -23.37 -12.48 16.51
CA HIS A 99 -22.78 -11.47 17.37
C HIS A 99 -21.55 -11.98 18.14
N GLN A 100 -21.59 -13.21 18.64
CA GLN A 100 -20.45 -13.81 19.34
C GLN A 100 -19.25 -13.99 18.42
N VAL A 101 -19.46 -14.25 17.13
CA VAL A 101 -18.38 -14.29 16.13
C VAL A 101 -17.79 -12.91 15.88
N LEU A 102 -18.63 -11.87 15.77
CA LEU A 102 -18.17 -10.48 15.63
C LEU A 102 -17.33 -10.01 16.83
N GLN A 103 -17.72 -10.37 18.06
CA GLN A 103 -16.97 -10.03 19.27
C GLN A 103 -15.57 -10.67 19.34
N ARG A 104 -15.29 -11.67 18.49
CA ARG A 104 -14.02 -12.40 18.43
C ARG A 104 -13.18 -12.08 17.19
N LEU A 105 -13.52 -11.04 16.44
CA LEU A 105 -12.67 -10.54 15.37
C LEU A 105 -11.26 -10.24 15.90
N GLY A 106 -10.23 -10.53 15.10
CA GLY A 106 -8.83 -10.42 15.53
C GLY A 106 -8.30 -11.56 16.40
N GLN A 107 -9.14 -12.52 16.82
CA GLN A 107 -8.72 -13.67 17.62
C GLN A 107 -8.54 -14.95 16.79
N SER A 108 -7.69 -15.86 17.28
CA SER A 108 -7.47 -17.16 16.63
C SER A 108 -8.74 -18.02 16.65
N LEU A 109 -9.17 -18.48 15.47
CA LEU A 109 -10.27 -19.43 15.32
C LEU A 109 -9.91 -20.87 15.70
N ARG A 110 -8.65 -21.18 16.09
CA ARG A 110 -8.21 -22.55 16.38
C ARG A 110 -9.06 -23.25 17.45
N LYS A 111 -9.55 -22.49 18.43
CA LYS A 111 -10.40 -23.02 19.51
C LYS A 111 -11.91 -22.90 19.23
N GLY A 112 -12.30 -22.39 18.05
CA GLY A 112 -13.69 -21.99 17.80
C GLY A 112 -14.18 -20.96 18.82
N VAL A 113 -15.49 -20.93 19.06
CA VAL A 113 -16.02 -20.38 20.30
C VAL A 113 -16.10 -21.54 21.29
N PRO A 114 -15.31 -21.53 22.39
CA PRO A 114 -15.30 -22.59 23.37
C PRO A 114 -16.72 -22.98 23.76
N ASP A 115 -16.99 -24.27 23.71
CA ASP A 115 -18.26 -24.88 24.16
C ASP A 115 -19.53 -24.47 23.39
N GLN A 116 -19.42 -23.68 22.30
CA GLN A 116 -20.55 -23.26 21.48
C GLN A 116 -20.48 -23.81 20.05
N PHE A 117 -19.39 -23.56 19.32
CA PHE A 117 -19.20 -24.10 17.98
C PHE A 117 -17.73 -24.10 17.55
N GLY A 118 -17.35 -25.18 16.86
CA GLY A 118 -15.97 -25.43 16.44
C GLY A 118 -15.45 -24.46 15.37
N ARG A 119 -14.13 -24.52 15.13
CA ARG A 119 -13.40 -23.70 14.15
C ARG A 119 -14.08 -23.59 12.79
N HIS A 120 -14.59 -24.70 12.27
CA HIS A 120 -15.15 -24.76 10.92
C HIS A 120 -16.47 -23.97 10.81
N LYS A 121 -17.40 -24.17 11.75
CA LYS A 121 -18.65 -23.39 11.84
C LYS A 121 -18.36 -21.90 12.07
N CYS A 122 -17.38 -21.55 12.92
CA CYS A 122 -16.94 -20.16 13.08
C CYS A 122 -16.47 -19.53 11.75
N GLY A 123 -15.71 -20.28 10.96
CA GLY A 123 -15.24 -19.83 9.65
C GLY A 123 -16.38 -19.57 8.67
N GLN A 124 -17.35 -20.49 8.61
CA GLN A 124 -18.56 -20.33 7.78
C GLN A 124 -19.40 -19.13 8.22
N MET A 125 -19.58 -18.94 9.54
CA MET A 125 -20.34 -17.81 10.08
C MET A 125 -19.64 -16.48 9.77
N ARG A 126 -18.31 -16.43 9.85
CA ARG A 126 -17.53 -15.25 9.46
C ARG A 126 -17.70 -14.93 7.98
N TYR A 127 -17.63 -15.93 7.12
CA TYR A 127 -17.88 -15.74 5.69
C TYR A 127 -19.30 -15.19 5.45
N CYS A 128 -20.33 -15.72 6.13
CA CYS A 128 -21.70 -15.21 5.98
C CYS A 128 -21.82 -13.74 6.41
N LEU A 129 -21.16 -13.35 7.49
CA LEU A 129 -21.09 -11.95 7.93
C LEU A 129 -20.39 -11.07 6.89
N ALA A 130 -19.22 -11.50 6.39
CA ALA A 130 -18.46 -10.74 5.41
C ALA A 130 -19.22 -10.60 4.08
N GLU A 131 -19.87 -11.67 3.63
CA GLU A 131 -20.68 -11.65 2.41
C GLU A 131 -21.95 -10.82 2.56
N ALA A 132 -22.59 -10.82 3.74
CA ALA A 132 -23.70 -9.90 4.03
C ALA A 132 -23.25 -8.43 3.98
N SER A 133 -22.06 -8.12 4.49
CA SER A 133 -21.45 -6.78 4.37
C SER A 133 -21.23 -6.39 2.90
N ARG A 134 -20.61 -7.29 2.11
CA ARG A 134 -20.38 -7.07 0.66
C ARG A 134 -21.67 -6.93 -0.12
N ALA A 135 -22.69 -7.76 0.16
CA ALA A 135 -23.99 -7.69 -0.51
C ALA A 135 -24.69 -6.34 -0.25
N SER A 136 -24.64 -5.86 1.00
CA SER A 136 -25.12 -4.52 1.36
C SER A 136 -24.37 -3.43 0.59
N ALA A 137 -23.05 -3.53 0.49
CA ALA A 137 -22.21 -2.58 -0.26
C ALA A 137 -22.49 -2.61 -1.76
N ARG A 138 -22.59 -3.79 -2.39
CA ARG A 138 -22.95 -3.94 -3.81
C ARG A 138 -24.31 -3.33 -4.12
N THR A 139 -25.30 -3.52 -3.24
CA THR A 139 -26.64 -2.93 -3.41
C THR A 139 -26.58 -1.41 -3.43
N PHE A 140 -25.78 -0.81 -2.54
CA PHE A 140 -25.57 0.64 -2.52
C PHE A 140 -24.82 1.13 -3.77
N LEU A 141 -23.74 0.43 -4.15
CA LEU A 141 -22.91 0.81 -5.30
C LEU A 141 -23.66 0.67 -6.64
N ALA A 142 -24.61 -0.25 -6.75
CA ALA A 142 -25.48 -0.38 -7.91
C ALA A 142 -26.40 0.84 -8.14
N GLN A 143 -26.58 1.69 -7.11
CA GLN A 143 -27.40 2.90 -7.14
C GLN A 143 -26.55 4.17 -6.96
N ALA A 144 -25.22 4.03 -6.90
CA ALA A 144 -24.33 5.16 -6.71
C ALA A 144 -24.30 6.03 -7.97
N LYS A 145 -24.46 7.34 -7.77
CA LYS A 145 -24.38 8.38 -8.80
C LYS A 145 -22.94 8.81 -9.07
N SER A 146 -22.11 8.86 -8.02
CA SER A 146 -20.68 9.15 -8.14
C SER A 146 -19.89 8.28 -7.17
N ILE A 147 -18.73 7.80 -7.64
CA ILE A 147 -17.81 6.96 -6.88
C ILE A 147 -16.40 7.54 -7.03
N ALA A 148 -15.64 7.54 -5.94
CA ALA A 148 -14.21 7.78 -5.95
C ALA A 148 -13.49 6.56 -5.37
N VAL A 149 -12.35 6.21 -5.97
CA VAL A 149 -11.55 5.02 -5.60
C VAL A 149 -10.16 5.45 -5.16
N ALA A 150 -9.68 4.90 -4.05
CA ALA A 150 -8.32 5.08 -3.57
C ALA A 150 -7.58 3.75 -3.52
N GLN A 151 -6.29 3.78 -3.86
CA GLN A 151 -5.40 2.62 -3.75
C GLN A 151 -4.04 2.98 -3.15
N ASP A 152 -3.35 1.95 -2.66
CA ASP A 152 -1.95 2.00 -2.22
C ASP A 152 -1.38 0.57 -2.27
N CYS A 153 -0.06 0.47 -2.48
CA CYS A 153 0.69 -0.78 -2.52
C CYS A 153 1.71 -0.84 -1.39
N ARG A 154 1.64 -1.90 -0.58
CA ARG A 154 2.61 -2.11 0.51
C ARG A 154 3.09 -3.55 0.55
N ALA A 155 4.40 -3.74 0.38
CA ALA A 155 5.06 -5.05 0.40
C ALA A 155 4.40 -6.04 -0.59
N ASN A 156 4.26 -5.63 -1.85
CA ASN A 156 3.59 -6.39 -2.92
C ASN A 156 2.13 -6.75 -2.62
N ARG A 157 1.43 -5.94 -1.84
CA ARG A 157 -0.01 -6.09 -1.60
C ARG A 157 -0.72 -4.82 -2.02
N LEU A 158 -1.65 -4.95 -2.96
CA LEU A 158 -2.57 -3.90 -3.35
C LEU A 158 -3.75 -3.87 -2.38
N LEU A 159 -4.18 -2.68 -1.99
CA LEU A 159 -5.41 -2.46 -1.23
C LEU A 159 -6.22 -1.36 -1.90
N MET A 160 -7.52 -1.58 -2.07
CA MET A 160 -8.45 -0.62 -2.67
C MET A 160 -9.62 -0.31 -1.75
N ARG A 161 -9.99 0.97 -1.69
CA ARG A 161 -11.16 1.50 -0.95
C ARG A 161 -12.00 2.38 -1.88
N TYR A 162 -13.26 2.60 -1.50
CA TYR A 162 -14.17 3.47 -2.24
C TYR A 162 -14.90 4.46 -1.32
N CYS A 163 -15.34 5.58 -1.91
CA CYS A 163 -16.34 6.49 -1.36
C CYS A 163 -17.40 6.73 -2.45
N ALA A 164 -18.67 6.46 -2.14
CA ALA A 164 -19.75 6.50 -3.10
C ALA A 164 -20.94 7.29 -2.55
N VAL A 165 -21.70 7.92 -3.45
CA VAL A 165 -22.89 8.70 -3.12
C VAL A 165 -24.07 8.27 -3.97
N ASP A 166 -25.23 8.06 -3.34
CA ASP A 166 -26.49 7.72 -4.02
C ASP A 166 -27.27 8.96 -4.49
N GLU A 167 -28.40 8.75 -5.15
CA GLU A 167 -29.29 9.84 -5.60
C GLU A 167 -29.85 10.69 -4.45
N ARG A 168 -29.91 10.14 -3.23
CA ARG A 168 -30.38 10.84 -2.02
C ARG A 168 -29.25 11.54 -1.28
N LEU A 169 -28.06 11.60 -1.87
CA LEU A 169 -26.86 12.21 -1.29
C LEU A 169 -26.34 11.48 -0.03
N ASN A 170 -26.76 10.24 0.20
CA ASN A 170 -26.18 9.42 1.26
C ASN A 170 -24.76 9.02 0.84
N VAL A 171 -23.80 9.14 1.76
CA VAL A 171 -22.41 8.79 1.51
C VAL A 171 -22.12 7.44 2.14
N ARG A 172 -21.48 6.55 1.38
CA ARG A 172 -20.94 5.28 1.88
C ARG A 172 -19.47 5.15 1.53
N ARG A 173 -18.65 4.88 2.54
CA ARG A 173 -17.24 4.51 2.38
C ARG A 173 -17.08 3.04 2.71
N GLY A 174 -16.15 2.37 2.04
CA GLY A 174 -15.92 0.96 2.34
C GLY A 174 -14.68 0.37 1.69
N PHE A 175 -14.39 -0.85 2.13
CA PHE A 175 -13.34 -1.69 1.59
C PHE A 175 -13.79 -2.35 0.28
N LEU A 176 -13.00 -2.20 -0.78
CA LEU A 176 -13.25 -2.85 -2.07
C LEU A 176 -12.55 -4.21 -2.15
N GLY A 177 -11.31 -4.29 -1.65
CA GLY A 177 -10.58 -5.54 -1.59
C GLY A 177 -9.07 -5.37 -1.49
N SER A 178 -8.38 -6.50 -1.42
CA SER A 178 -6.92 -6.57 -1.43
C SER A 178 -6.45 -7.84 -2.14
N CYS A 179 -5.30 -7.77 -2.79
CA CYS A 179 -4.65 -8.94 -3.37
C CYS A 179 -3.12 -8.84 -3.28
N LEU A 180 -2.44 -9.98 -3.34
CA LEU A 180 -0.99 -10.02 -3.53
C LEU A 180 -0.66 -9.77 -5.01
N LEU A 181 0.34 -8.93 -5.24
CA LEU A 181 0.90 -8.66 -6.55
C LEU A 181 1.94 -9.73 -6.89
N TYR A 182 1.69 -10.49 -7.94
CA TYR A 182 2.65 -11.48 -8.46
C TYR A 182 3.34 -10.88 -9.68
N GLY A 183 4.68 -10.76 -9.66
CA GLY A 183 5.43 -10.14 -10.76
C GLY A 183 5.83 -8.67 -10.56
N GLY A 184 5.67 -8.13 -9.34
CA GLY A 184 6.10 -6.77 -8.99
C GLY A 184 5.08 -5.69 -9.29
N GLU A 185 5.43 -4.44 -8.96
CA GLU A 185 4.53 -3.28 -8.98
C GLU A 185 4.62 -2.51 -10.32
N THR A 186 4.45 -3.20 -11.45
CA THR A 186 4.41 -2.55 -12.78
C THR A 186 3.04 -1.96 -13.08
N ILE A 187 2.96 -1.01 -14.03
CA ILE A 187 1.68 -0.35 -14.38
C ILE A 187 0.66 -1.39 -14.85
N SER A 188 1.09 -2.27 -15.77
CA SER A 188 0.24 -3.32 -16.34
C SER A 188 -0.27 -4.28 -15.26
N ASN A 189 0.61 -4.68 -14.34
CA ASN A 189 0.26 -5.65 -13.31
C ASN A 189 -0.68 -5.04 -12.27
N LEU A 190 -0.50 -3.77 -11.90
CA LEU A 190 -1.42 -3.05 -11.04
C LEU A 190 -2.83 -3.02 -11.65
N LEU A 191 -2.99 -2.69 -12.93
CA LEU A 191 -4.31 -2.66 -13.59
C LEU A 191 -5.00 -4.02 -13.60
N VAL A 192 -4.27 -5.09 -13.92
CA VAL A 192 -4.80 -6.46 -13.90
C VAL A 192 -5.26 -6.84 -12.49
N HIS A 193 -4.47 -6.48 -11.48
CA HIS A 193 -4.81 -6.76 -10.09
C HIS A 193 -5.96 -5.88 -9.56
N MET A 194 -6.07 -4.63 -10.00
CA MET A 194 -7.22 -3.77 -9.73
C MET A 194 -8.50 -4.38 -10.30
N ASP A 195 -8.49 -4.81 -11.57
CA ASP A 195 -9.64 -5.47 -12.19
C ASP A 195 -9.99 -6.78 -11.48
N ALA A 196 -9.00 -7.56 -11.06
CA ALA A 196 -9.22 -8.78 -10.27
C ALA A 196 -9.89 -8.49 -8.91
N VAL A 197 -9.50 -7.41 -8.23
CA VAL A 197 -10.13 -6.95 -6.98
C VAL A 197 -11.58 -6.54 -7.23
N VAL A 198 -11.83 -5.71 -8.24
CA VAL A 198 -13.18 -5.27 -8.61
C VAL A 198 -14.06 -6.47 -8.99
N THR A 199 -13.55 -7.36 -9.85
CA THR A 199 -14.26 -8.56 -10.30
C THR A 199 -14.63 -9.46 -9.13
N ARG A 200 -13.70 -9.68 -8.20
CA ARG A 200 -13.94 -10.48 -6.99
C ARG A 200 -15.01 -9.85 -6.09
N PHE A 201 -15.00 -8.53 -5.92
CA PHE A 201 -15.99 -7.84 -5.10
C PHE A 201 -17.41 -8.01 -5.64
N PHE A 202 -17.57 -7.95 -6.97
CA PHE A 202 -18.86 -8.14 -7.68
C PHE A 202 -19.20 -9.61 -7.97
N SER A 203 -18.37 -10.57 -7.58
CA SER A 203 -18.68 -12.01 -7.68
C SER A 203 -19.38 -12.45 -6.40
N GLU A 204 -20.67 -12.76 -6.49
CA GLU A 204 -21.43 -13.17 -5.29
C GLU A 204 -20.90 -14.49 -4.73
N GLY A 205 -20.73 -14.54 -3.42
CA GLY A 205 -20.21 -15.72 -2.75
C GLY A 205 -18.76 -16.09 -3.08
N ALA A 206 -17.96 -15.15 -3.59
CA ALA A 206 -16.53 -15.36 -3.82
C ALA A 206 -15.81 -15.86 -2.56
N GLY A 207 -15.08 -16.98 -2.68
CA GLY A 207 -14.40 -17.64 -1.56
C GLY A 207 -15.30 -18.53 -0.69
N GLY A 208 -16.60 -18.61 -1.00
CA GLY A 208 -17.58 -19.48 -0.37
C GLY A 208 -17.77 -20.85 -1.05
N PRO A 209 -18.76 -21.64 -0.61
CA PRO A 209 -19.02 -22.98 -1.14
C PRO A 209 -19.65 -22.95 -2.54
N SER A 210 -20.42 -21.91 -2.87
CA SER A 210 -21.12 -21.75 -4.15
C SER A 210 -20.85 -20.37 -4.76
N PRO A 211 -19.61 -20.06 -5.18
CA PRO A 211 -19.30 -18.78 -5.80
C PRO A 211 -20.07 -18.64 -7.11
N ALA A 212 -20.88 -17.60 -7.23
CA ALA A 212 -21.48 -17.19 -8.49
C ALA A 212 -20.44 -16.45 -9.34
N GLY A 213 -20.74 -16.34 -10.64
CA GLY A 213 -19.97 -15.48 -11.54
C GLY A 213 -20.04 -14.00 -11.14
N CYS A 214 -19.18 -13.19 -11.75
CA CYS A 214 -19.23 -11.74 -11.57
C CYS A 214 -20.57 -11.19 -12.04
N ASN A 215 -21.17 -10.30 -11.25
CA ASN A 215 -22.32 -9.52 -11.72
C ASN A 215 -21.81 -8.40 -12.65
N ASP A 216 -21.69 -8.73 -13.93
CA ASP A 216 -21.13 -7.83 -14.95
C ASP A 216 -21.90 -6.52 -15.07
N VAL A 217 -23.22 -6.52 -14.82
CA VAL A 217 -24.05 -5.31 -14.87
C VAL A 217 -23.68 -4.36 -13.72
N GLN A 218 -23.59 -4.86 -12.49
CA GLN A 218 -23.19 -4.05 -11.34
C GLN A 218 -21.74 -3.59 -11.45
N LYS A 219 -20.83 -4.46 -11.93
CA LYS A 219 -19.44 -4.11 -12.19
C LYS A 219 -19.34 -3.00 -13.23
N ALA A 220 -20.06 -3.12 -14.35
CA ALA A 220 -20.06 -2.10 -15.41
C ALA A 220 -20.59 -0.76 -14.88
N HIS A 221 -21.69 -0.76 -14.13
CA HIS A 221 -22.22 0.45 -13.48
C HIS A 221 -21.17 1.07 -12.54
N PHE A 222 -20.56 0.27 -11.67
CA PHE A 222 -19.50 0.74 -10.77
C PHE A 222 -18.36 1.39 -11.56
N CYS A 223 -17.82 0.70 -12.56
CA CYS A 223 -16.72 1.20 -13.38
C CYS A 223 -17.07 2.52 -14.10
N GLN A 224 -18.31 2.67 -14.56
CA GLN A 224 -18.79 3.90 -15.19
C GLN A 224 -19.05 5.02 -14.17
N ALA A 225 -19.41 4.72 -12.94
CA ALA A 225 -19.69 5.71 -11.90
C ALA A 225 -18.42 6.23 -11.19
N VAL A 226 -17.26 5.59 -11.37
CA VAL A 226 -15.98 6.09 -10.86
C VAL A 226 -15.57 7.36 -11.60
N SER A 227 -15.51 8.47 -10.85
CA SER A 227 -15.23 9.82 -11.36
C SER A 227 -13.88 10.37 -10.92
N ILE A 228 -13.34 9.92 -9.78
CA ILE A 228 -11.99 10.26 -9.30
C ILE A 228 -11.23 9.02 -8.87
N PHE A 229 -9.93 9.01 -9.18
CA PHE A 229 -8.98 8.02 -8.73
C PHE A 229 -7.89 8.67 -7.87
N VAL A 230 -7.59 8.10 -6.70
CA VAL A 230 -6.57 8.59 -5.77
C VAL A 230 -5.50 7.53 -5.58
N ALA A 231 -4.23 7.90 -5.75
CA ALA A 231 -3.09 7.01 -5.53
C ALA A 231 -1.92 7.77 -4.91
N ASP A 232 -0.94 7.04 -4.35
CA ASP A 232 0.28 7.66 -3.86
C ASP A 232 1.07 8.26 -5.04
N ALA A 233 1.95 9.22 -4.77
CA ALA A 233 2.78 9.89 -5.74
C ALA A 233 3.85 8.99 -6.41
N ALA A 234 3.90 7.69 -6.06
CA ALA A 234 4.76 6.70 -6.68
C ALA A 234 4.53 6.60 -8.19
N SER A 235 5.61 6.55 -8.97
CA SER A 235 5.55 6.73 -10.44
C SER A 235 4.76 5.64 -11.17
N ASN A 236 4.81 4.41 -10.67
CA ASN A 236 4.06 3.24 -11.13
C ASN A 236 2.58 3.35 -10.75
N GLU A 237 2.25 3.77 -9.52
CA GLU A 237 0.86 3.95 -9.09
C GLU A 237 0.17 5.10 -9.82
N GLN A 238 0.85 6.23 -10.00
CA GLN A 238 0.36 7.34 -10.81
C GLN A 238 0.23 6.95 -12.28
N GLY A 239 1.12 6.09 -12.78
CA GLY A 239 1.00 5.49 -14.11
C GLY A 239 -0.23 4.59 -14.23
N ALA A 240 -0.47 3.73 -13.26
CA ALA A 240 -1.67 2.90 -13.18
C ALA A 240 -2.94 3.75 -13.06
N GLY A 241 -2.91 4.83 -12.26
CA GLY A 241 -4.02 5.78 -12.16
C GLY A 241 -4.36 6.45 -13.48
N ARG A 242 -3.37 6.88 -14.28
CA ARG A 242 -3.63 7.42 -15.63
C ARG A 242 -4.17 6.37 -16.59
N CYS A 243 -3.60 5.17 -16.57
CA CYS A 243 -4.08 4.05 -17.38
C CYS A 243 -5.38 3.44 -16.84
N SER A 244 -5.87 3.88 -15.68
CA SER A 244 -7.08 3.34 -15.04
C SER A 244 -8.32 3.62 -15.86
N GLN A 245 -8.28 4.55 -16.82
CA GLN A 245 -9.36 4.77 -17.79
C GLN A 245 -9.70 3.51 -18.62
N GLN A 246 -8.77 2.54 -18.72
CA GLN A 246 -9.06 1.22 -19.31
C GLN A 246 -10.07 0.41 -18.48
N LEU A 247 -10.13 0.66 -17.17
CA LEU A 247 -11.04 0.02 -16.22
C LEU A 247 -12.19 0.94 -15.79
N PHE A 248 -11.94 2.24 -15.69
CA PHE A 248 -12.83 3.29 -15.18
C PHE A 248 -12.96 4.41 -16.23
N PRO A 249 -13.80 4.23 -17.26
CA PRO A 249 -13.80 5.10 -18.44
C PRO A 249 -14.16 6.57 -18.15
N ASN A 250 -14.84 6.85 -17.04
CA ASN A 250 -15.32 8.20 -16.69
C ASN A 250 -14.48 8.89 -15.61
N VAL A 251 -13.28 8.38 -15.29
CA VAL A 251 -12.34 9.08 -14.39
C VAL A 251 -11.97 10.43 -14.98
N MET A 252 -12.34 11.49 -14.26
CA MET A 252 -12.10 12.88 -14.63
C MET A 252 -10.71 13.35 -14.19
N SER A 253 -10.25 12.88 -13.02
CA SER A 253 -8.97 13.32 -12.45
C SER A 253 -8.30 12.21 -11.64
N VAL A 254 -6.97 12.14 -11.77
CA VAL A 254 -6.09 11.25 -11.01
C VAL A 254 -5.38 12.09 -9.97
N GLN A 255 -5.83 12.00 -8.72
CA GLN A 255 -5.39 12.84 -7.63
C GLN A 255 -4.22 12.18 -6.89
N LYS A 256 -3.27 13.03 -6.48
CA LYS A 256 -2.19 12.63 -5.58
C LYS A 256 -2.68 12.75 -4.15
N ASP A 257 -2.13 11.91 -3.29
CA ASP A 257 -2.47 11.99 -1.87
C ASP A 257 -2.11 13.36 -1.24
N ARG A 258 -3.11 13.99 -0.61
CA ARG A 258 -3.00 15.32 -0.01
C ARG A 258 -2.09 15.35 1.22
N PRO A 259 -2.20 14.44 2.20
CA PRO A 259 -1.23 14.32 3.29
C PRO A 259 0.23 14.29 2.81
N HIS A 260 0.53 13.52 1.75
CA HIS A 260 1.87 13.50 1.16
C HIS A 260 2.25 14.83 0.48
N ALA A 261 1.30 15.49 -0.19
CA ALA A 261 1.53 16.81 -0.77
C ALA A 261 1.83 17.87 0.30
N VAL A 262 1.10 17.87 1.42
CA VAL A 262 1.36 18.77 2.56
C VAL A 262 2.75 18.51 3.15
N GLN A 263 3.19 17.25 3.24
CA GLN A 263 4.56 16.93 3.71
C GLN A 263 5.65 17.58 2.85
N ARG A 264 5.44 17.69 1.54
CA ARG A 264 6.40 18.31 0.62
C ARG A 264 6.55 19.81 0.84
N LEU A 265 5.55 20.48 1.42
CA LEU A 265 5.63 21.90 1.80
C LEU A 265 6.73 22.14 2.85
N LEU A 266 7.02 21.14 3.68
CA LEU A 266 8.11 21.21 4.67
C LEU A 266 9.41 20.64 4.10
N GLN A 267 9.33 19.46 3.47
CA GLN A 267 10.51 18.69 3.06
C GLN A 267 11.35 19.38 2.00
N ARG A 268 10.73 19.90 0.95
CA ARG A 268 11.48 20.45 -0.18
C ARG A 268 12.17 21.76 0.19
N PRO A 269 11.50 22.74 0.82
CA PRO A 269 12.16 23.96 1.24
C PRO A 269 13.31 23.70 2.24
N TRP A 270 13.16 22.78 3.19
CA TRP A 270 14.26 22.40 4.09
C TRP A 270 15.44 21.79 3.36
N SER A 271 15.20 20.97 2.34
CA SER A 271 16.27 20.37 1.53
C SER A 271 16.96 21.40 0.64
N ALA A 272 16.21 22.40 0.17
CA ALA A 272 16.69 23.43 -0.75
C ALA A 272 17.55 24.50 -0.05
N VAL A 273 17.32 24.77 1.24
CA VAL A 273 18.14 25.68 2.04
C VAL A 273 19.27 24.86 2.71
N PRO A 274 20.53 24.97 2.25
CA PRO A 274 21.60 24.03 2.62
C PRO A 274 21.82 23.91 4.12
N GLU A 275 21.83 25.03 4.85
CA GLU A 275 22.07 25.02 6.29
C GLU A 275 20.92 24.36 7.08
N LEU A 276 19.66 24.51 6.64
CA LEU A 276 18.54 23.80 7.26
C LEU A 276 18.68 22.30 7.04
N ASN A 277 19.01 21.90 5.80
CA ASN A 277 19.22 20.50 5.46
C ASN A 277 20.36 19.89 6.28
N GLU A 278 21.53 20.53 6.32
CA GLU A 278 22.70 20.09 7.08
C GLU A 278 22.36 19.91 8.56
N LEU A 279 21.69 20.90 9.15
CA LEU A 279 21.26 20.86 10.55
C LEU A 279 20.28 19.70 10.81
N LEU A 280 19.29 19.51 9.94
CA LEU A 280 18.34 18.41 10.10
C LEU A 280 18.98 17.04 9.88
N GLN A 281 19.93 16.90 8.95
CA GLN A 281 20.68 15.66 8.76
C GLN A 281 21.58 15.36 9.96
N ALA A 282 22.31 16.35 10.48
CA ALA A 282 23.22 16.14 11.61
C ALA A 282 22.46 15.79 12.90
N PHE A 283 21.31 16.42 13.16
CA PHE A 283 20.65 16.32 14.46
C PHE A 283 19.46 15.34 14.47
N VAL A 284 18.75 15.14 13.35
CA VAL A 284 17.47 14.40 13.32
C VAL A 284 17.44 13.23 12.34
N PHE A 285 17.81 13.43 11.08
CA PHE A 285 17.56 12.46 10.00
C PHE A 285 18.75 11.54 9.68
N GLY A 286 19.99 11.99 9.89
CA GLY A 286 21.19 11.23 9.60
C GLY A 286 21.24 9.93 10.41
N SER A 287 21.74 8.85 9.82
CA SER A 287 21.94 7.58 10.53
C SER A 287 22.85 7.71 11.76
N GLY A 288 23.80 8.65 11.72
CA GLY A 288 24.67 9.00 12.85
C GLY A 288 24.09 10.04 13.81
N SER A 289 22.89 10.57 13.57
CA SER A 289 22.29 11.58 14.46
C SER A 289 21.88 10.96 15.79
N ILE A 290 22.00 11.74 16.87
CA ILE A 290 21.66 11.26 18.22
C ILE A 290 20.18 10.86 18.32
N CYS A 291 19.29 11.54 17.61
CA CYS A 291 17.88 11.19 17.58
C CYS A 291 17.64 9.76 17.06
N GLN A 292 18.35 9.36 16.00
CA GLN A 292 18.22 8.02 15.45
C GLN A 292 18.90 6.97 16.34
N LYS A 293 20.05 7.30 16.94
CA LYS A 293 20.73 6.37 17.86
C LYS A 293 19.89 6.10 19.12
N ILE A 294 19.30 7.12 19.74
CA ILE A 294 18.37 6.93 20.88
C ILE A 294 17.13 6.16 20.41
N GLN A 295 16.59 6.46 19.24
CA GLN A 295 15.39 5.80 18.74
C GLN A 295 15.58 4.29 18.50
N PHE A 296 16.73 3.84 17.99
CA PHE A 296 16.94 2.44 17.61
C PHE A 296 17.73 1.61 18.64
N SER A 297 18.30 2.23 19.67
CA SER A 297 19.04 1.52 20.72
C SER A 297 18.21 1.38 22.00
N HIS A 298 17.75 0.16 22.31
CA HIS A 298 17.00 -0.12 23.55
C HIS A 298 17.76 0.30 24.83
N VAL A 299 19.09 0.24 24.82
CA VAL A 299 19.90 0.68 25.96
C VAL A 299 19.84 2.19 26.11
N LEU A 300 20.01 2.94 25.01
CA LEU A 300 19.94 4.41 25.06
C LEU A 300 18.54 4.90 25.37
N GLN A 301 17.49 4.20 24.91
CA GLN A 301 16.11 4.46 25.33
C GLN A 301 15.95 4.37 26.85
N GLY A 302 16.52 3.33 27.47
CA GLY A 302 16.45 3.14 28.91
C GLY A 302 17.18 4.23 29.69
N VAL A 303 18.38 4.61 29.24
CA VAL A 303 19.18 5.69 29.85
C VAL A 303 18.48 7.04 29.69
N PHE A 304 18.06 7.38 28.48
CA PHE A 304 17.32 8.61 28.21
C PHE A 304 16.04 8.70 29.05
N GLN A 305 15.28 7.61 29.15
CA GLN A 305 14.07 7.56 29.97
C GLN A 305 14.35 7.82 31.46
N ALA A 306 15.49 7.34 31.99
CA ALA A 306 15.86 7.60 33.38
C ALA A 306 16.08 9.11 33.61
N TYR A 307 16.88 9.76 32.76
CA TYR A 307 17.15 11.19 32.88
C TYR A 307 15.91 12.07 32.65
N VAL A 308 15.03 11.69 31.72
CA VAL A 308 13.76 12.40 31.51
C VAL A 308 12.84 12.37 32.73
N ARG A 309 12.93 11.33 33.57
CA ARG A 309 12.18 11.24 34.82
C ARG A 309 12.78 12.08 35.95
N GLU A 310 14.08 12.36 35.86
CA GLU A 310 14.85 13.14 36.83
C GLU A 310 14.86 14.63 36.48
N GLN A 311 14.49 15.02 35.26
CA GLN A 311 14.42 16.42 34.84
C GLN A 311 13.27 17.17 35.54
N GLU A 312 13.60 17.99 36.54
CA GLU A 312 12.64 18.79 37.30
C GLU A 312 12.16 20.04 36.54
N GLN A 313 13.04 20.64 35.74
CA GLN A 313 12.77 21.84 34.94
C GLN A 313 12.36 21.47 33.50
N CYS A 314 11.13 20.97 33.34
CA CYS A 314 10.54 20.71 32.02
C CYS A 314 9.12 21.27 31.96
N PRO A 315 8.73 21.98 30.87
CA PRO A 315 7.36 22.47 30.71
C PRO A 315 6.34 21.33 30.50
N VAL A 316 6.79 20.07 30.36
CA VAL A 316 5.96 18.90 30.08
C VAL A 316 6.39 17.71 30.95
N ALA A 317 5.43 16.94 31.46
CA ALA A 317 5.72 15.74 32.25
C ALA A 317 6.33 14.62 31.39
N GLY A 318 7.57 14.23 31.71
CA GLY A 318 8.35 13.22 30.98
C GLY A 318 8.06 11.75 31.34
N GLN A 319 7.22 11.46 32.33
CA GLN A 319 7.07 10.12 32.94
C GLN A 319 6.79 8.97 31.95
N ARG A 320 6.10 9.27 30.83
CA ARG A 320 5.71 8.31 29.78
C ARG A 320 6.66 8.29 28.58
N VAL A 321 7.62 9.21 28.50
CA VAL A 321 8.56 9.33 27.38
C VAL A 321 9.66 8.28 27.50
N ARG A 322 9.93 7.55 26.40
CA ARG A 322 10.96 6.49 26.34
C ARG A 322 11.98 6.70 25.22
N ASN A 323 11.65 7.53 24.24
CA ASN A 323 12.45 7.79 23.05
C ASN A 323 11.97 9.10 22.42
N LEU A 324 12.62 9.49 21.32
CA LEU A 324 12.33 10.73 20.61
C LEU A 324 11.27 10.57 19.50
N GLN A 325 10.73 9.35 19.30
CA GLN A 325 9.74 9.04 18.24
C GLN A 325 10.21 9.40 16.82
N ALA A 326 11.50 9.23 16.55
CA ALA A 326 12.04 9.52 15.23
C ALA A 326 11.56 8.48 14.20
N ALA A 327 10.90 8.93 13.13
CA ALA A 327 10.41 8.08 12.05
C ALA A 327 10.83 8.64 10.68
N LYS A 328 11.93 8.12 10.11
CA LYS A 328 12.47 8.61 8.82
C LYS A 328 11.48 8.47 7.65
N HIS A 329 10.60 7.48 7.71
CA HIS A 329 9.65 7.16 6.63
C HIS A 329 8.41 8.07 6.63
N ARG A 330 8.24 8.95 7.63
CA ARG A 330 7.09 9.87 7.73
C ARG A 330 7.60 11.27 8.04
N PHE A 331 7.84 12.06 7.00
CA PHE A 331 8.50 13.35 7.16
C PHE A 331 7.75 14.28 8.13
N ALA A 332 6.41 14.33 8.07
CA ALA A 332 5.60 15.11 9.03
C ALA A 332 5.85 14.74 10.51
N SER A 333 6.24 13.49 10.79
CA SER A 333 6.54 13.04 12.15
C SER A 333 7.83 13.64 12.69
N CYS A 334 8.62 14.39 11.91
CA CYS A 334 9.83 15.09 12.35
C CYS A 334 9.58 16.13 13.43
N HIS A 335 8.35 16.66 13.55
CA HIS A 335 7.98 17.56 14.63
C HIS A 335 8.16 16.92 16.02
N GLN A 336 7.99 15.60 16.15
CA GLN A 336 8.15 14.92 17.45
C GLN A 336 9.62 14.83 17.91
N PRO A 337 10.57 14.30 17.11
CA PRO A 337 11.97 14.29 17.52
C PRO A 337 12.53 15.71 17.66
N LEU A 338 12.14 16.66 16.81
CA LEU A 338 12.52 18.07 16.97
C LEU A 338 11.97 18.64 18.28
N GLY A 339 10.67 18.54 18.53
CA GLY A 339 10.06 19.06 19.75
C GLY A 339 10.63 18.42 21.01
N ARG A 340 10.85 17.10 21.02
CA ARG A 340 11.45 16.41 22.16
C ARG A 340 12.94 16.73 22.37
N LEU A 341 13.67 17.00 21.28
CA LEU A 341 15.06 17.47 21.37
C LEU A 341 15.15 18.78 22.16
N ILE A 342 14.19 19.67 21.96
CA ILE A 342 14.09 20.96 22.64
C ILE A 342 13.53 20.83 24.07
N LEU A 343 12.45 20.06 24.27
CA LEU A 343 11.80 19.95 25.57
C LEU A 343 12.62 19.17 26.61
N TYR A 344 13.34 18.14 26.18
CA TYR A 344 14.12 17.24 27.05
C TYR A 344 15.62 17.44 26.90
N TRP A 345 16.01 18.68 26.64
CA TRP A 345 17.37 19.07 26.33
C TRP A 345 18.42 18.60 27.36
N ASP A 346 18.17 18.83 28.66
CA ASP A 346 19.06 18.42 29.74
C ASP A 346 19.20 16.89 29.84
N SER A 347 18.09 16.19 29.58
CA SER A 347 18.09 14.73 29.53
C SER A 347 18.92 14.20 28.36
N ILE A 348 18.96 14.91 27.24
CA ILE A 348 19.76 14.54 26.07
C ILE A 348 21.24 14.73 26.36
N PHE A 349 21.63 15.85 26.98
CA PHE A 349 23.01 16.05 27.43
C PHE A 349 23.47 14.97 28.41
N SER A 350 22.68 14.70 29.45
CA SER A 350 23.00 13.64 30.42
C SER A 350 23.15 12.27 29.73
N THR A 351 22.32 12.00 28.71
CA THR A 351 22.43 10.77 27.91
C THR A 351 23.71 10.74 27.08
N LEU A 352 24.09 11.86 26.45
CA LEU A 352 25.32 11.99 25.67
C LEU A 352 26.57 11.82 26.54
N ASP A 353 26.62 12.47 27.70
CA ASP A 353 27.70 12.32 28.67
C ASP A 353 27.83 10.87 29.15
N TRP A 354 26.69 10.23 29.45
CA TRP A 354 26.68 8.81 29.79
C TRP A 354 27.26 7.95 28.67
N VAL A 355 26.92 8.21 27.40
CA VAL A 355 27.48 7.48 26.26
C VAL A 355 28.99 7.72 26.15
N ILE A 356 29.45 8.95 26.30
CA ILE A 356 30.87 9.30 26.18
C ILE A 356 31.70 8.62 27.27
N ILE A 357 31.19 8.58 28.50
CA ILE A 357 31.89 8.01 29.66
C ILE A 357 31.79 6.48 29.70
N LYS A 358 30.59 5.93 29.54
CA LYS A 358 30.32 4.49 29.75
C LYS A 358 30.51 3.64 28.51
N ARG A 359 30.53 4.25 27.32
CA ARG A 359 30.76 3.58 26.03
C ARG A 359 31.95 4.20 25.30
N ALA A 360 33.03 4.47 26.03
CA ALA A 360 34.29 4.89 25.42
C ALA A 360 34.68 3.94 24.27
N ASP A 361 35.25 4.52 23.20
CA ASP A 361 35.73 3.81 22.00
C ASP A 361 34.65 3.14 21.12
N THR A 362 33.38 3.48 21.30
CA THR A 362 32.29 3.09 20.39
C THR A 362 31.99 4.15 19.34
N GLU A 363 31.41 3.75 18.20
CA GLU A 363 30.95 4.68 17.15
C GLU A 363 29.93 5.69 17.71
N GLU A 364 29.07 5.26 18.63
CA GLU A 364 28.11 6.14 19.31
C GLU A 364 28.77 7.18 20.19
N SER A 365 29.92 6.88 20.81
CA SER A 365 30.70 7.84 21.60
C SER A 365 31.38 8.87 20.71
N VAL A 366 31.91 8.46 19.56
CA VAL A 366 32.44 9.40 18.55
C VAL A 366 31.34 10.35 18.08
N GLN A 367 30.18 9.82 17.71
CA GLN A 367 29.05 10.62 17.23
C GLN A 367 28.46 11.53 18.32
N ALA A 368 28.43 11.07 19.58
CA ALA A 368 28.02 11.90 20.71
C ALA A 368 28.98 13.08 20.90
N ARG A 369 30.29 12.87 20.77
CA ARG A 369 31.30 13.96 20.81
C ARG A 369 31.13 14.91 19.64
N ASP A 370 30.99 14.40 18.42
CA ASP A 370 30.80 15.21 17.21
C ASP A 370 29.54 16.08 17.32
N PHE A 371 28.45 15.52 17.86
CA PHE A 371 27.22 16.26 18.13
C PHE A 371 27.45 17.44 19.08
N LEU A 372 28.10 17.19 20.22
CA LEU A 372 28.39 18.24 21.21
C LEU A 372 29.38 19.29 20.68
N LEU A 373 30.34 18.90 19.83
CA LEU A 373 31.27 19.82 19.17
C LEU A 373 30.56 20.75 18.18
N GLN A 374 29.61 20.23 17.41
CA GLN A 374 28.89 21.01 16.40
C GLN A 374 27.86 21.97 16.99
N LEU A 375 27.53 21.80 18.28
CA LEU A 375 26.45 22.51 18.95
C LEU A 375 26.80 23.97 19.26
N THR A 376 25.91 24.89 18.90
CA THR A 376 26.04 26.32 19.17
C THR A 376 24.67 26.89 19.54
N PRO A 377 24.59 27.97 20.33
CA PRO A 377 23.30 28.61 20.68
C PRO A 377 22.46 28.95 19.44
N ARG A 378 23.07 29.55 18.41
CA ARG A 378 22.44 29.83 17.11
C ARG A 378 21.77 28.61 16.47
N LYS A 379 22.49 27.49 16.38
CA LYS A 379 21.95 26.24 15.79
C LYS A 379 20.78 25.68 16.61
N MET A 380 20.81 25.84 17.94
CA MET A 380 19.74 25.37 18.81
C MET A 380 18.46 26.19 18.66
N ILE A 381 18.59 27.52 18.53
CA ILE A 381 17.46 28.39 18.23
C ILE A 381 16.87 28.04 16.87
N LEU A 382 17.71 27.85 15.85
CA LEU A 382 17.25 27.47 14.52
C LEU A 382 16.51 26.11 14.55
N LEU A 383 17.02 25.11 15.28
CA LEU A 383 16.31 23.84 15.50
C LEU A 383 14.94 24.03 16.19
N ALA A 384 14.87 24.93 17.17
CA ALA A 384 13.63 25.23 17.89
C ALA A 384 12.60 25.91 16.97
N MET A 385 13.03 26.87 16.15
CA MET A 385 12.19 27.51 15.14
C MET A 385 11.68 26.50 14.10
N LEU A 386 12.54 25.57 13.67
CA LEU A 386 12.13 24.48 12.78
C LEU A 386 11.11 23.54 13.45
N ALA A 387 11.20 23.33 14.77
CA ALA A 387 10.21 22.56 15.52
C ALA A 387 8.83 23.26 15.54
N ASP A 388 8.80 24.58 15.70
CA ASP A 388 7.57 25.38 15.64
C ASP A 388 6.91 25.31 14.25
N ILE A 389 7.71 25.49 13.19
CA ILE A 389 7.23 25.37 11.80
C ILE A 389 6.72 23.96 11.50
N ALA A 390 7.43 22.93 11.98
CA ALA A 390 7.01 21.54 11.80
C ALA A 390 5.70 21.22 12.53
N ASP A 391 5.43 21.85 13.67
CA ASP A 391 4.17 21.67 14.41
C ASP A 391 2.97 22.29 13.68
N GLU A 392 3.15 23.44 13.02
CA GLU A 392 2.15 24.05 12.12
C GLU A 392 1.86 23.15 10.91
N ALA A 393 2.91 22.69 10.22
CA ALA A 393 2.76 21.78 9.09
C ALA A 393 2.06 20.47 9.51
N GLN A 394 2.40 19.93 10.68
CA GLN A 394 1.75 18.75 11.23
C GLN A 394 0.27 18.98 11.55
N ALA A 395 -0.13 20.19 11.96
CA ALA A 395 -1.53 20.54 12.18
C ALA A 395 -2.30 20.48 10.85
N LEU A 396 -1.75 21.05 9.78
CA LEU A 396 -2.32 20.97 8.43
C LEU A 396 -2.39 19.51 7.94
N VAL A 397 -1.32 18.71 8.11
CA VAL A 397 -1.34 17.27 7.75
C VAL A 397 -2.49 16.55 8.47
N ARG A 398 -2.67 16.76 9.78
CA ARG A 398 -3.76 16.11 10.54
C ARG A 398 -5.15 16.55 10.10
N SER A 399 -5.28 17.75 9.57
CA SER A 399 -6.58 18.23 9.06
C SER A 399 -7.02 17.47 7.81
N VAL A 400 -6.09 17.01 6.98
CA VAL A 400 -6.35 16.24 5.74
C VAL A 400 -6.16 14.74 5.88
N ASP A 401 -5.47 14.28 6.93
CA ASP A 401 -5.23 12.87 7.26
C ASP A 401 -6.45 12.25 7.98
N SER A 402 -7.64 12.44 7.41
CA SER A 402 -8.89 11.87 7.90
C SER A 402 -9.85 11.61 6.75
N GLU A 403 -10.49 10.42 6.74
CA GLU A 403 -11.58 10.11 5.81
C GLU A 403 -12.84 10.99 6.04
N SER A 404 -12.91 11.71 7.17
CA SER A 404 -13.96 12.69 7.48
C SER A 404 -13.61 14.13 7.09
N HIS A 405 -12.43 14.37 6.51
CA HIS A 405 -12.00 15.70 6.11
C HIS A 405 -12.97 16.34 5.11
N ASP A 406 -13.34 17.59 5.35
CA ASP A 406 -14.18 18.39 4.46
C ASP A 406 -13.33 19.20 3.47
N THR A 407 -13.35 18.79 2.21
CA THR A 407 -12.61 19.43 1.11
C THR A 407 -12.97 20.90 0.91
N SER A 408 -14.19 21.33 1.28
CA SER A 408 -14.58 22.75 1.19
C SER A 408 -13.83 23.66 2.16
N THR A 409 -13.30 23.10 3.26
CA THR A 409 -12.57 23.85 4.29
C THR A 409 -11.06 23.93 4.01
N PHE A 410 -10.57 23.10 3.10
CA PHE A 410 -9.13 22.97 2.86
C PHE A 410 -8.45 24.24 2.36
N PRO A 411 -9.02 25.03 1.41
CA PRO A 411 -8.40 26.28 0.98
C PRO A 411 -8.24 27.30 2.12
N GLU A 412 -9.19 27.35 3.05
CA GLU A 412 -9.08 28.19 4.24
C GLU A 412 -8.01 27.68 5.20
N GLN A 413 -7.89 26.36 5.40
CA GLN A 413 -6.83 25.77 6.22
C GLN A 413 -5.43 26.07 5.65
N LEU A 414 -5.28 26.07 4.31
CA LEU A 414 -4.05 26.49 3.64
C LEU A 414 -3.76 27.99 3.83
N ALA A 415 -4.78 28.84 3.73
CA ALA A 415 -4.66 30.27 3.97
C ALA A 415 -4.28 30.57 5.44
N ALA A 416 -4.90 29.87 6.39
CA ALA A 416 -4.58 29.95 7.81
C ALA A 416 -3.15 29.50 8.09
N TYR A 417 -2.73 28.35 7.54
CA TYR A 417 -1.34 27.88 7.65
C TYR A 417 -0.33 28.91 7.14
N THR A 418 -0.58 29.49 5.97
CA THR A 418 0.29 30.52 5.38
C THR A 418 0.32 31.79 6.24
N SER A 419 -0.83 32.19 6.79
CA SER A 419 -0.95 33.34 7.69
C SER A 419 -0.24 33.10 9.03
N HIS A 420 -0.31 31.89 9.58
CA HIS A 420 0.43 31.53 10.79
C HIS A 420 1.94 31.59 10.56
N LEU A 421 2.44 31.08 9.42
CA LEU A 421 3.85 31.19 9.09
C LEU A 421 4.29 32.64 8.88
N HIS A 422 3.43 33.49 8.30
CA HIS A 422 3.68 34.92 8.18
C HIS A 422 3.84 35.58 9.55
N HIS A 423 2.90 35.33 10.45
CA HIS A 423 2.93 35.84 11.83
C HIS A 423 4.20 35.38 12.55
N LEU A 424 4.53 34.09 12.48
CA LEU A 424 5.72 33.55 13.13
C LEU A 424 7.03 34.11 12.55
N ILE A 425 7.18 34.13 11.22
CA ILE A 425 8.48 34.38 10.57
C ILE A 425 8.65 35.85 10.15
N ASN A 426 7.67 36.43 9.46
CA ASN A 426 7.80 37.78 8.93
C ASN A 426 7.57 38.85 10.01
N GLU A 427 6.62 38.62 10.92
CA GLU A 427 6.36 39.52 12.06
C GLU A 427 7.29 39.23 13.25
N GLY A 428 8.03 38.10 13.24
CA GLY A 428 9.03 37.76 14.26
C GLY A 428 8.46 37.12 15.54
N GLU A 429 7.16 36.83 15.56
CA GLU A 429 6.45 36.30 16.74
C GLU A 429 6.86 34.87 17.11
N ILE A 430 7.64 34.19 16.27
CA ILE A 430 8.24 32.88 16.58
C ILE A 430 9.10 32.92 17.86
N LEU A 431 9.66 34.07 18.23
CA LEU A 431 10.48 34.23 19.43
C LEU A 431 9.66 34.23 20.73
N GLN A 432 8.36 34.52 20.64
CA GLN A 432 7.49 34.75 21.80
C GLN A 432 6.60 33.54 22.15
N THR A 433 6.70 32.42 21.43
CA THR A 433 5.85 31.25 21.67
C THR A 433 6.57 29.92 21.42
N GLY A 434 5.94 28.83 21.84
CA GLY A 434 6.27 27.47 21.41
C GLY A 434 7.64 26.96 21.83
N PHE A 435 8.29 26.23 20.92
CA PHE A 435 9.58 25.58 21.17
C PHE A 435 10.73 26.58 21.19
N THR A 436 10.68 27.62 20.35
CA THR A 436 11.69 28.67 20.27
C THR A 436 11.80 29.43 21.58
N LEU A 437 10.68 29.88 22.15
CA LEU A 437 10.67 30.51 23.48
C LEU A 437 11.26 29.59 24.55
N CYS A 438 10.90 28.31 24.53
CA CYS A 438 11.43 27.34 25.48
C CYS A 438 12.95 27.17 25.37
N MET A 439 13.50 27.13 24.14
CA MET A 439 14.94 27.03 23.93
C MET A 439 15.67 28.31 24.36
N LEU A 440 15.11 29.50 24.09
CA LEU A 440 15.68 30.77 24.56
C LEU A 440 15.81 30.80 26.09
N GLN A 441 14.74 30.44 26.81
CA GLN A 441 14.75 30.33 28.28
C GLN A 441 15.77 29.31 28.79
N GLN A 442 15.92 28.19 28.08
CA GLN A 442 16.93 27.19 28.44
C GLN A 442 18.35 27.72 28.21
N LEU A 443 18.60 28.50 27.15
CA LEU A 443 19.91 29.04 26.81
C LEU A 443 20.36 30.20 27.72
N GLU A 444 19.47 30.81 28.50
CA GLU A 444 19.85 31.76 29.56
C GLU A 444 20.79 31.11 30.60
N HIS A 445 20.70 29.79 30.76
CA HIS A 445 21.48 29.04 31.73
C HIS A 445 22.72 28.39 31.07
N SER A 446 23.90 28.73 31.56
CA SER A 446 25.17 28.18 31.06
C SER A 446 25.35 26.71 31.44
N ARG A 447 25.66 25.87 30.46
CA ARG A 447 26.02 24.45 30.62
C ARG A 447 27.45 24.24 30.15
N GLY A 448 28.32 23.79 31.04
CA GLY A 448 29.72 23.49 30.74
C GLY A 448 29.98 21.99 30.67
N PHE A 449 30.74 21.55 29.67
CA PHE A 449 31.20 20.17 29.55
C PHE A 449 32.63 20.11 29.00
N ILE A 450 33.33 19.00 29.25
CA ILE A 450 34.71 18.79 28.81
C ILE A 450 34.73 17.76 27.68
N LEU A 451 35.23 18.15 26.51
CA LEU A 451 35.41 17.28 25.35
C LEU A 451 36.88 17.21 24.97
N GLY A 452 37.46 16.00 25.00
CA GLY A 452 38.85 15.80 24.58
C GLY A 452 39.86 16.67 25.35
N GLY A 453 39.56 17.02 26.60
CA GLY A 453 40.40 17.90 27.43
C GLY A 453 40.16 19.41 27.25
N GLN A 454 39.25 19.83 26.36
CA GLN A 454 38.84 21.22 26.19
C GLN A 454 37.49 21.49 26.86
N SER A 455 37.39 22.57 27.64
CA SER A 455 36.12 23.03 28.21
C SER A 455 35.32 23.79 27.16
N LYS A 456 34.07 23.39 26.95
CA LYS A 456 33.10 24.10 26.10
C LYS A 456 31.87 24.44 26.94
N THR A 457 31.34 25.65 26.73
CA THR A 457 30.14 26.14 27.40
C THR A 457 29.08 26.49 26.38
N ILE A 458 27.81 26.22 26.71
CA ILE A 458 26.65 26.54 25.88
C ILE A 458 25.60 27.22 26.76
N GLY A 459 25.09 28.37 26.30
CA GLY A 459 24.19 29.20 27.09
C GLY A 459 24.92 30.10 28.09
N GLY A 460 24.17 30.97 28.75
CA GLY A 460 24.66 32.03 29.63
C GLY A 460 24.23 33.42 29.16
N GLU A 461 24.61 34.44 29.92
CA GLU A 461 24.40 35.84 29.58
C GLU A 461 25.09 36.16 28.23
N ASP A 462 24.37 36.84 27.33
CA ASP A 462 24.79 37.15 25.95
C ASP A 462 25.17 35.95 25.05
N ALA A 463 24.78 34.72 25.42
CA ALA A 463 25.08 33.52 24.61
C ALA A 463 24.37 33.51 23.25
N VAL A 464 23.32 34.31 23.10
CA VAL A 464 22.53 34.46 21.88
C VAL A 464 22.57 35.92 21.48
N THR A 465 23.14 36.22 20.31
CA THR A 465 23.19 37.58 19.80
C THR A 465 21.97 37.91 18.95
N GLU A 466 21.66 39.21 18.82
CA GLU A 466 20.60 39.67 17.91
C GLU A 466 20.91 39.31 16.45
N ASP A 467 22.20 39.37 16.07
CA ASP A 467 22.66 38.96 14.76
C ASP A 467 22.38 37.47 14.49
N ASP A 468 22.58 36.59 15.48
CA ASP A 468 22.23 35.16 15.36
C ASP A 468 20.74 34.96 15.08
N ILE A 469 19.88 35.75 15.74
CA ILE A 469 18.42 35.68 15.58
C ILE A 469 18.01 36.18 14.18
N LEU A 470 18.52 37.35 13.77
CA LEU A 470 18.23 37.93 12.45
C LEU A 470 18.70 37.01 11.31
N ASP A 471 19.87 36.40 11.48
CA ASP A 471 20.45 35.44 10.55
C ASP A 471 19.59 34.15 10.43
N CYS A 472 19.05 33.66 11.54
CA CYS A 472 18.10 32.54 11.54
C CYS A 472 16.79 32.91 10.84
N ILE A 473 16.18 34.05 11.20
CA ILE A 473 14.92 34.53 10.59
C ILE A 473 15.09 34.74 9.09
N GLY A 474 16.21 35.33 8.65
CA GLY A 474 16.51 35.55 7.24
C GLY A 474 16.50 34.27 6.40
N ARG A 475 16.98 33.15 6.94
CA ARG A 475 16.90 31.82 6.30
C ARG A 475 15.50 31.25 6.31
N LEU A 476 14.76 31.44 7.40
CA LEU A 476 13.36 31.02 7.48
C LEU A 476 12.47 31.79 6.50
N LYS A 477 12.83 33.03 6.15
CA LYS A 477 12.17 33.79 5.08
C LYS A 477 12.43 33.20 3.68
N VAL A 478 13.62 32.66 3.40
CA VAL A 478 13.87 31.87 2.17
C VAL A 478 12.98 30.62 2.17
N PHE A 479 12.93 29.90 3.29
CA PHE A 479 12.04 28.74 3.47
C PHE A 479 10.57 29.11 3.22
N LEU A 480 10.09 30.22 3.77
CA LEU A 480 8.71 30.69 3.62
C LEU A 480 8.38 31.00 2.16
N THR A 481 9.29 31.68 1.46
CA THR A 481 9.14 31.94 0.01
C THR A 481 8.98 30.64 -0.77
N LEU A 482 9.90 29.69 -0.59
CA LEU A 482 9.81 28.38 -1.27
C LEU A 482 8.55 27.59 -0.86
N THR A 483 8.10 27.73 0.37
CA THR A 483 6.87 27.10 0.87
C THR A 483 5.63 27.65 0.17
N THR A 484 5.53 28.97 -0.02
CA THR A 484 4.41 29.58 -0.77
C THR A 484 4.37 29.15 -2.23
N LYS A 485 5.54 29.03 -2.89
CA LYS A 485 5.66 28.44 -4.24
C LYS A 485 5.25 26.96 -4.27
N ALA A 486 5.66 26.20 -3.25
CA ALA A 486 5.27 24.79 -3.12
C ALA A 486 3.75 24.65 -2.91
N ILE A 487 3.11 25.51 -2.11
CA ILE A 487 1.64 25.53 -1.94
C ILE A 487 0.97 25.79 -3.28
N SER A 488 1.40 26.83 -4.00
CA SER A 488 0.84 27.16 -5.32
C SER A 488 1.02 26.03 -6.34
N THR A 489 2.05 25.21 -6.18
CA THR A 489 2.37 24.09 -7.07
C THR A 489 1.60 22.81 -6.72
N GLU A 490 1.49 22.49 -5.43
CA GLU A 490 0.80 21.28 -4.95
C GLU A 490 -0.72 21.46 -4.89
N PHE A 491 -1.18 22.69 -4.59
CA PHE A 491 -2.58 23.07 -4.40
C PHE A 491 -2.89 24.33 -5.21
N PRO A 492 -2.84 24.26 -6.55
CA PRO A 492 -3.07 25.41 -7.40
C PRO A 492 -4.50 25.95 -7.23
N THR A 493 -4.66 27.26 -7.40
CA THR A 493 -5.97 27.94 -7.38
C THR A 493 -6.94 27.44 -8.45
N PHE A 494 -6.40 26.79 -9.49
CA PHE A 494 -7.17 26.15 -10.55
C PHE A 494 -7.55 24.68 -10.27
N ASP A 495 -7.27 24.17 -9.06
CA ASP A 495 -7.69 22.83 -8.65
C ASP A 495 -9.22 22.70 -8.57
N LEU A 496 -9.73 21.59 -9.09
CA LEU A 496 -11.17 21.29 -9.08
C LEU A 496 -11.68 21.08 -7.67
N LEU A 497 -10.94 20.35 -6.84
CA LEU A 497 -11.38 20.04 -5.48
C LEU A 497 -11.43 21.30 -4.60
N SER A 498 -10.49 22.22 -4.79
CA SER A 498 -10.51 23.54 -4.14
C SER A 498 -11.76 24.37 -4.49
N SER A 499 -12.42 24.09 -5.62
CA SER A 499 -13.62 24.81 -6.05
C SER A 499 -14.86 24.50 -5.21
N PHE A 500 -14.86 23.41 -4.44
CA PHE A 500 -15.92 23.11 -3.48
C PHE A 500 -15.91 24.05 -2.26
N SER A 501 -14.93 24.94 -2.13
CA SER A 501 -14.91 25.96 -1.06
C SER A 501 -16.15 26.84 -1.04
N VAL A 502 -16.83 27.01 -2.19
CA VAL A 502 -18.09 27.77 -2.29
C VAL A 502 -19.23 27.15 -1.47
N PHE A 503 -19.15 25.87 -1.12
CA PHE A 503 -20.14 25.19 -0.29
C PHE A 503 -19.91 25.37 1.21
N ARG A 504 -18.79 25.97 1.63
CA ARG A 504 -18.48 26.20 3.05
C ARG A 504 -19.59 27.01 3.73
N LEU A 505 -20.04 26.56 4.90
CA LEU A 505 -21.06 27.24 5.72
C LEU A 505 -20.42 27.72 7.02
N ASN A 506 -20.34 29.04 7.22
CA ASN A 506 -19.76 29.62 8.44
C ASN A 506 -20.81 29.66 9.56
N VAL A 507 -20.75 28.68 10.47
CA VAL A 507 -21.74 28.52 11.58
C VAL A 507 -21.57 29.59 12.67
N GLN A 508 -20.40 30.23 12.76
CA GLN A 508 -20.08 31.21 13.83
C GLN A 508 -20.48 32.66 13.49
N SER A 509 -20.77 32.95 12.22
CA SER A 509 -21.10 34.29 11.74
C SER A 509 -22.60 34.55 11.68
N ARG A 510 -23.26 34.79 12.83
CA ARG A 510 -24.63 35.36 12.85
C ARG A 510 -24.67 36.85 12.45
N LYS A 511 -23.52 37.54 12.38
CA LYS A 511 -23.44 39.00 12.26
C LYS A 511 -22.94 39.54 10.91
N ARG A 512 -22.49 38.70 9.98
CA ARG A 512 -22.13 39.13 8.61
C ARG A 512 -22.94 38.32 7.61
N SER A 513 -23.97 38.94 7.06
CA SER A 513 -24.83 38.41 6.00
C SER A 513 -24.15 38.32 4.62
N GLY A 514 -22.81 38.42 4.56
CA GLY A 514 -22.03 38.41 3.33
C GLY A 514 -21.42 37.04 3.08
N ASP A 515 -21.33 36.64 1.81
CA ASP A 515 -20.38 35.60 1.40
C ASP A 515 -18.97 36.13 1.72
N ASP A 516 -18.23 35.50 2.63
CA ASP A 516 -16.84 35.88 2.96
C ASP A 516 -15.85 35.55 1.82
N LEU A 517 -16.36 35.01 0.69
CA LEU A 517 -15.57 34.69 -0.49
C LEU A 517 -15.62 35.84 -1.50
N ASP A 518 -14.45 36.12 -2.08
CA ASP A 518 -14.31 37.01 -3.22
C ASP A 518 -15.30 36.62 -4.35
N PRO A 519 -16.11 37.56 -4.87
CA PRO A 519 -17.09 37.28 -5.93
C PRO A 519 -16.46 36.70 -7.20
N GLU A 520 -15.26 37.14 -7.59
CA GLU A 520 -14.57 36.61 -8.77
C GLU A 520 -14.09 35.18 -8.55
N TRP A 521 -13.49 34.88 -7.39
CA TRP A 521 -13.18 33.52 -6.97
C TRP A 521 -14.39 32.60 -7.03
N LYS A 522 -15.51 33.04 -6.43
CA LYS A 522 -16.76 32.27 -6.42
C LYS A 522 -17.24 31.97 -7.84
N ASP A 523 -17.27 32.97 -8.71
CA ASP A 523 -17.69 32.77 -10.10
C ASP A 523 -16.77 31.78 -10.85
N ARG A 524 -15.45 31.90 -10.69
CA ARG A 524 -14.47 30.95 -11.26
C ARG A 524 -14.71 29.52 -10.77
N CYS A 525 -14.98 29.32 -9.48
CA CYS A 525 -15.30 28.00 -8.94
C CYS A 525 -16.56 27.40 -9.58
N PHE A 526 -17.63 28.19 -9.74
CA PHE A 526 -18.84 27.72 -10.41
C PHE A 526 -18.63 27.45 -11.90
N GLN A 527 -17.88 28.29 -12.60
CA GLN A 527 -17.50 28.04 -14.00
C GLN A 527 -16.74 26.73 -14.15
N ARG A 528 -15.74 26.50 -13.28
CA ARG A 528 -14.93 25.30 -13.27
C ARG A 528 -15.78 24.05 -13.03
N MET A 529 -16.58 24.04 -11.96
CA MET A 529 -17.47 22.91 -11.67
C MET A 529 -18.48 22.67 -12.80
N ALA A 530 -19.10 23.72 -13.35
CA ALA A 530 -20.04 23.60 -14.45
C ALA A 530 -19.40 22.96 -15.69
N LYS A 531 -18.20 23.42 -16.05
CA LYS A 531 -17.44 22.92 -17.20
C LYS A 531 -16.99 21.48 -17.00
N THR A 532 -16.40 21.14 -15.86
CA THR A 532 -15.85 19.80 -15.61
C THR A 532 -16.96 18.76 -15.42
N LEU A 533 -18.02 19.10 -14.67
CA LEU A 533 -19.14 18.20 -14.39
C LEU A 533 -20.21 18.21 -15.50
N LYS A 534 -20.05 19.04 -16.54
CA LYS A 534 -20.97 19.19 -17.68
C LYS A 534 -22.38 19.57 -17.25
N VAL A 535 -22.49 20.50 -16.29
CA VAL A 535 -23.77 21.05 -15.80
C VAL A 535 -23.94 22.50 -16.21
N ASP A 536 -25.19 22.98 -16.28
CA ASP A 536 -25.48 24.38 -16.61
C ASP A 536 -25.11 25.31 -15.45
N LYS A 537 -24.19 26.26 -15.70
CA LYS A 537 -23.70 27.23 -14.70
C LYS A 537 -24.82 28.13 -14.16
N ALA A 538 -25.69 28.64 -15.04
CA ALA A 538 -26.73 29.59 -14.66
C ALA A 538 -27.77 28.90 -13.76
N LEU A 539 -28.15 27.68 -14.11
CA LEU A 539 -29.03 26.85 -13.32
C LEU A 539 -28.39 26.49 -11.97
N LEU A 540 -27.12 26.07 -11.95
CA LEU A 540 -26.39 25.77 -10.72
C LEU A 540 -26.34 26.97 -9.76
N LEU A 541 -26.01 28.16 -10.27
CA LEU A 541 -25.97 29.40 -9.46
C LEU A 541 -27.35 29.75 -8.90
N SER A 542 -28.40 29.63 -9.71
CA SER A 542 -29.78 29.88 -9.28
C SER A 542 -30.19 28.92 -8.17
N GLN A 543 -29.99 27.62 -8.36
CA GLN A 543 -30.34 26.60 -7.36
C GLN A 543 -29.50 26.76 -6.08
N PHE A 544 -28.20 27.03 -6.21
CA PHE A 544 -27.32 27.31 -5.07
C PHE A 544 -27.83 28.49 -4.23
N GLY A 545 -28.19 29.61 -4.88
CA GLY A 545 -28.70 30.80 -4.20
C GLY A 545 -29.99 30.54 -3.41
N GLN A 546 -30.87 29.68 -3.92
CA GLN A 546 -32.13 29.31 -3.26
C GLN A 546 -31.93 28.35 -2.08
N VAL A 547 -31.00 27.41 -2.19
CA VAL A 547 -30.81 26.35 -1.18
C VAL A 547 -29.84 26.76 -0.07
N LYS A 548 -28.85 27.63 -0.35
CA LYS A 548 -27.84 28.06 0.62
C LYS A 548 -28.41 28.54 1.96
N PRO A 549 -29.46 29.37 2.03
CA PRO A 549 -30.01 29.83 3.31
C PRO A 549 -30.58 28.68 4.15
N ILE A 550 -31.15 27.66 3.50
CA ILE A 550 -31.69 26.46 4.16
C ILE A 550 -30.52 25.62 4.69
N ALA A 551 -29.49 25.40 3.87
CA ALA A 551 -28.29 24.67 4.30
C ALA A 551 -27.60 25.36 5.49
N ALA A 552 -27.47 26.69 5.48
CA ALA A 552 -26.93 27.46 6.60
C ALA A 552 -27.76 27.28 7.89
N HIS A 553 -29.09 27.23 7.77
CA HIS A 553 -29.97 26.93 8.91
C HIS A 553 -29.77 25.50 9.43
N GLU A 554 -29.66 24.50 8.56
CA GLU A 554 -29.40 23.11 8.98
C GLU A 554 -28.02 22.95 9.62
N ALA A 555 -26.99 23.66 9.14
CA ALA A 555 -25.66 23.64 9.73
C ALA A 555 -25.67 24.14 11.20
N LEU A 556 -26.47 25.18 11.49
CA LEU A 556 -26.67 25.65 12.87
C LEU A 556 -27.40 24.64 13.75
N ALA A 557 -28.33 23.86 13.18
CA ALA A 557 -29.10 22.86 13.91
C ALA A 557 -28.28 21.61 14.23
N LEU A 558 -27.33 21.24 13.38
CA LEU A 558 -26.57 20.00 13.49
C LEU A 558 -25.50 20.01 14.61
N GLN A 559 -25.07 21.18 15.11
CA GLN A 559 -24.02 21.44 16.11
C GLN A 559 -22.62 20.81 15.82
N ASP A 560 -22.55 19.52 15.49
CA ASP A 560 -21.36 18.72 15.17
C ASP A 560 -21.41 18.12 13.73
N GLY A 561 -22.32 18.58 12.88
CA GLY A 561 -22.47 18.09 11.50
C GLY A 561 -21.47 18.71 10.52
N SER A 562 -21.08 17.96 9.49
CA SER A 562 -20.22 18.49 8.42
C SER A 562 -21.00 19.44 7.50
N THR A 563 -20.28 20.31 6.79
CA THR A 563 -20.88 21.21 5.79
C THR A 563 -21.71 20.43 4.77
N PHE A 564 -21.16 19.32 4.29
CA PHE A 564 -21.84 18.43 3.36
C PHE A 564 -23.17 17.90 3.93
N GLN A 565 -23.20 17.45 5.19
CA GLN A 565 -24.42 16.95 5.83
C GLN A 565 -25.52 18.03 5.92
N ALA A 566 -25.13 19.29 6.13
CA ALA A 566 -26.08 20.39 6.13
C ALA A 566 -26.71 20.62 4.74
N TRP A 567 -25.91 20.57 3.68
CA TRP A 567 -26.42 20.63 2.30
C TRP A 567 -27.28 19.42 1.93
N GLN A 568 -26.86 18.22 2.32
CA GLN A 568 -27.62 16.98 2.15
C GLN A 568 -29.00 17.11 2.81
N THR A 569 -29.04 17.50 4.08
CA THR A 569 -30.27 17.66 4.86
C THR A 569 -31.19 18.72 4.22
N ALA A 570 -30.63 19.85 3.76
CA ALA A 570 -31.38 20.88 3.08
C ALA A 570 -32.04 20.37 1.78
N VAL A 571 -31.29 19.67 0.93
CA VAL A 571 -31.82 19.10 -0.32
C VAL A 571 -32.88 18.03 -0.02
N GLN A 572 -32.62 17.12 0.91
CA GLN A 572 -33.59 16.09 1.31
C GLN A 572 -34.88 16.71 1.89
N ARG A 573 -34.77 17.81 2.64
CA ARG A 573 -35.91 18.55 3.20
C ARG A 573 -36.75 19.22 2.11
N ILE A 574 -36.13 19.74 1.05
CA ILE A 574 -36.84 20.28 -0.10
C ILE A 574 -37.52 19.15 -0.86
N CYS A 575 -36.82 18.05 -1.15
CA CYS A 575 -37.35 16.90 -1.86
C CYS A 575 -38.47 16.14 -1.12
N SER A 576 -38.53 16.22 0.21
CA SER A 576 -39.61 15.59 0.99
C SER A 576 -40.88 16.44 1.07
N ARG A 577 -40.82 17.73 0.74
CA ARG A 577 -41.95 18.67 0.88
C ARG A 577 -42.47 19.09 -0.50
N ARG A 578 -43.65 18.57 -0.88
CA ARG A 578 -44.30 18.87 -2.17
C ARG A 578 -44.35 20.36 -2.53
N ARG A 579 -44.76 21.21 -1.58
CA ARG A 579 -44.79 22.68 -1.77
C ARG A 579 -43.41 23.31 -1.98
N ALA A 580 -42.35 22.71 -1.43
CA ALA A 580 -40.99 23.20 -1.65
C ALA A 580 -40.47 22.75 -3.03
N GLN A 581 -40.77 21.53 -3.46
CA GLN A 581 -40.41 21.02 -4.80
C GLN A 581 -41.05 21.81 -5.95
N GLU A 582 -42.29 22.29 -5.75
CA GLU A 582 -42.97 23.15 -6.74
C GLU A 582 -42.30 24.52 -6.91
N ASN A 583 -41.58 25.00 -5.89
CA ASN A 583 -40.98 26.34 -5.86
C ASN A 583 -39.46 26.35 -6.06
N ILE A 584 -38.75 25.29 -5.65
CA ILE A 584 -37.29 25.20 -5.66
C ILE A 584 -36.89 23.90 -6.37
N ARG A 585 -36.27 24.04 -7.54
CA ARG A 585 -35.63 22.96 -8.27
C ARG A 585 -34.20 22.74 -7.74
N VAL A 586 -33.78 21.49 -7.63
CA VAL A 586 -32.49 21.13 -6.98
C VAL A 586 -31.68 20.10 -7.75
N GLU A 587 -32.09 19.72 -8.96
CA GLU A 587 -31.53 18.57 -9.68
C GLU A 587 -30.04 18.77 -10.03
N THR A 588 -29.71 19.94 -10.57
CA THR A 588 -28.33 20.30 -10.95
C THR A 588 -27.44 20.48 -9.73
N LEU A 589 -27.96 21.10 -8.66
CA LEU A 589 -27.25 21.23 -7.40
C LEU A 589 -27.01 19.86 -6.75
N ALA A 590 -28.01 18.98 -6.74
CA ALA A 590 -27.89 17.63 -6.20
C ALA A 590 -26.88 16.79 -6.99
N GLU A 591 -26.78 16.99 -8.30
CA GLU A 591 -25.71 16.39 -9.12
C GLU A 591 -24.32 16.84 -8.67
N VAL A 592 -24.08 18.15 -8.53
CA VAL A 592 -22.78 18.66 -8.03
C VAL A 592 -22.49 18.19 -6.60
N LEU A 593 -23.51 18.14 -5.73
CA LEU A 593 -23.37 17.63 -4.37
C LEU A 593 -23.06 16.13 -4.35
N ALA A 594 -23.55 15.33 -5.29
CA ALA A 594 -23.19 13.90 -5.36
C ALA A 594 -21.68 13.73 -5.62
N TYR A 595 -21.10 14.52 -6.52
CA TYR A 595 -19.65 14.58 -6.72
C TYR A 595 -18.93 15.05 -5.47
N TYR A 596 -19.36 16.18 -4.89
CA TYR A 596 -18.78 16.70 -3.64
C TYR A 596 -18.73 15.63 -2.56
N GLY A 597 -19.84 14.94 -2.27
CA GLY A 597 -19.89 13.91 -1.22
C GLY A 597 -18.98 12.71 -1.49
N SER A 598 -18.85 12.28 -2.75
CA SER A 598 -18.02 11.13 -3.12
C SER A 598 -16.53 11.47 -3.07
N TRP A 599 -16.17 12.70 -3.43
CA TRP A 599 -14.79 13.18 -3.45
C TRP A 599 -14.33 13.63 -2.06
N ASN A 600 -15.27 13.87 -1.15
CA ASN A 600 -14.98 14.36 0.18
C ASN A 600 -14.29 13.32 1.07
N GLY A 601 -13.10 13.66 1.57
CA GLY A 601 -12.34 12.86 2.53
C GLY A 601 -11.62 11.65 1.93
N LEU A 602 -11.68 11.41 0.62
CA LEU A 602 -10.95 10.30 0.02
C LEU A 602 -9.45 10.63 -0.08
N CYS A 603 -8.62 9.87 0.63
CA CYS A 603 -7.17 9.99 0.66
C CYS A 603 -6.53 8.60 0.77
N THR A 604 -5.26 8.45 0.39
CA THR A 604 -4.56 7.16 0.56
C THR A 604 -4.29 6.86 2.02
N SER A 605 -4.40 7.83 2.92
CA SER A 605 -4.20 7.57 4.34
C SER A 605 -5.26 6.64 4.94
N GLY A 606 -6.49 6.61 4.41
CA GLY A 606 -7.48 5.58 4.74
C GLY A 606 -7.03 4.17 4.34
N VAL A 607 -6.29 4.06 3.23
CA VAL A 607 -5.67 2.82 2.75
C VAL A 607 -4.47 2.44 3.63
N GLU A 608 -3.62 3.41 4.03
CA GLU A 608 -2.52 3.19 4.98
C GLU A 608 -2.98 2.77 6.37
N GLN A 609 -4.04 3.40 6.88
CA GLN A 609 -4.68 3.02 8.13
C GLN A 609 -5.22 1.59 8.02
N SER A 610 -5.78 1.22 6.87
CA SER A 610 -6.19 -0.16 6.59
C SER A 610 -5.01 -1.14 6.62
N PHE A 611 -3.85 -0.77 6.06
CA PHE A 611 -2.62 -1.58 6.20
C PHE A 611 -2.15 -1.67 7.66
N SER A 612 -2.22 -0.58 8.42
CA SER A 612 -1.89 -0.56 9.84
C SER A 612 -2.80 -1.48 10.67
N VAL A 613 -4.11 -1.44 10.40
CA VAL A 613 -5.10 -2.36 10.98
C VAL A 613 -4.80 -3.80 10.58
N MET A 614 -4.48 -4.05 9.31
CA MET A 614 -4.09 -5.37 8.82
C MET A 614 -2.87 -5.90 9.60
N CYS A 615 -1.81 -5.11 9.78
CA CYS A 615 -0.64 -5.50 10.57
C CYS A 615 -0.97 -5.76 12.05
N ARG A 616 -1.92 -5.02 12.63
CA ARG A 616 -2.36 -5.19 14.03
C ARG A 616 -3.23 -6.44 14.22
N VAL A 617 -4.14 -6.70 13.29
CA VAL A 617 -5.12 -7.79 13.34
C VAL A 617 -4.47 -9.13 12.93
N ILE A 618 -3.62 -9.11 11.91
CA ILE A 618 -2.95 -10.29 11.37
C ILE A 618 -1.52 -10.30 11.90
N THR A 619 -1.39 -10.79 13.12
CA THR A 619 -0.09 -11.01 13.76
C THR A 619 0.72 -12.06 12.99
N PRO A 620 2.07 -12.09 13.12
CA PRO A 620 2.92 -13.04 12.42
C PRO A 620 2.48 -14.51 12.56
N GLU A 621 1.92 -14.87 13.71
CA GLU A 621 1.43 -16.22 14.02
C GLU A 621 0.21 -16.60 13.16
N ARG A 622 -0.48 -15.62 12.55
CA ARG A 622 -1.69 -15.79 11.73
C ARG A 622 -1.43 -15.72 10.23
N ARG A 623 -0.17 -15.60 9.80
CA ARG A 623 0.23 -15.51 8.37
C ARG A 623 -0.12 -16.73 7.52
N HIS A 624 -0.50 -17.85 8.14
CA HIS A 624 -0.93 -19.08 7.47
C HIS A 624 -2.44 -19.09 7.11
N MET A 625 -3.15 -17.98 7.31
CA MET A 625 -4.55 -17.84 6.92
C MET A 625 -4.67 -17.81 5.38
N SER A 626 -5.71 -18.46 4.84
CA SER A 626 -6.03 -18.35 3.41
C SER A 626 -6.42 -16.91 3.05
N GLU A 627 -6.17 -16.52 1.79
CA GLU A 627 -6.50 -15.18 1.30
C GLU A 627 -8.00 -14.86 1.45
N ALA A 628 -8.88 -15.83 1.20
CA ALA A 628 -10.32 -15.66 1.38
C ALA A 628 -10.70 -15.34 2.85
N CYS A 629 -10.18 -16.10 3.81
CA CYS A 629 -10.45 -15.85 5.23
C CYS A 629 -9.86 -14.52 5.70
N LEU A 630 -8.72 -14.12 5.14
CA LEU A 630 -8.10 -12.82 5.39
C LEU A 630 -9.02 -11.69 4.93
N LEU A 631 -9.53 -11.78 3.70
CA LEU A 631 -10.42 -10.77 3.14
C LEU A 631 -11.75 -10.68 3.89
N ASP A 632 -12.32 -11.80 4.32
CA ASP A 632 -13.53 -11.78 5.14
C ASP A 632 -13.31 -11.09 6.49
N GLU A 633 -12.15 -11.31 7.13
CA GLU A 633 -11.83 -10.64 8.40
C GLU A 633 -11.57 -9.14 8.20
N LEU A 634 -10.88 -8.76 7.12
CA LEU A 634 -10.66 -7.36 6.77
C LEU A 634 -11.98 -6.64 6.43
N GLN A 635 -12.86 -7.26 5.65
CA GLN A 635 -14.19 -6.74 5.34
C GLN A 635 -14.96 -6.37 6.62
N LEU A 636 -14.93 -7.27 7.62
CA LEU A 636 -15.63 -7.05 8.88
C LEU A 636 -14.96 -5.99 9.76
N HIS A 637 -13.64 -5.90 9.74
CA HIS A 637 -12.92 -4.84 10.47
C HIS A 637 -13.11 -3.46 9.88
N PHE A 638 -13.30 -3.34 8.56
CA PHE A 638 -13.44 -2.04 7.89
C PHE A 638 -14.90 -1.60 7.75
N ASP A 639 -15.81 -2.51 7.41
CA ASP A 639 -17.18 -2.17 7.01
C ASP A 639 -18.25 -2.71 7.99
N GLY A 640 -17.83 -3.45 9.02
CA GLY A 640 -18.74 -4.08 9.98
C GLY A 640 -19.57 -3.07 10.79
N GLU A 641 -18.97 -1.95 11.18
CA GLU A 641 -19.66 -0.87 11.90
C GLU A 641 -20.61 -0.09 10.99
N THR A 642 -20.24 0.11 9.71
CA THR A 642 -21.02 0.88 8.71
C THR A 642 -22.41 0.29 8.46
N CYS A 643 -22.55 -1.04 8.54
CA CYS A 643 -23.84 -1.71 8.32
C CYS A 643 -24.69 -1.80 9.60
N GLY A 644 -24.09 -1.57 10.78
CA GLY A 644 -24.65 -1.92 12.08
C GLY A 644 -24.65 -3.43 12.33
N HIS A 645 -24.22 -3.86 13.52
CA HIS A 645 -24.05 -5.28 13.81
C HIS A 645 -25.35 -6.09 13.72
N ASP A 646 -26.51 -5.52 14.06
CA ASP A 646 -27.80 -6.20 14.01
C ASP A 646 -28.24 -6.51 12.58
N ALA A 647 -28.17 -5.51 11.68
CA ALA A 647 -28.51 -5.69 10.27
C ALA A 647 -27.53 -6.64 9.59
N LEU A 648 -26.24 -6.56 9.95
CA LEU A 648 -25.21 -7.46 9.47
C LEU A 648 -25.47 -8.92 9.89
N CYS A 649 -25.79 -9.16 11.16
CA CYS A 649 -26.14 -10.50 11.66
C CYS A 649 -27.40 -11.03 10.99
N THR A 650 -28.40 -10.18 10.76
CA THR A 650 -29.65 -10.57 10.07
C THR A 650 -29.37 -10.98 8.62
N GLY A 651 -28.56 -10.20 7.91
CA GLY A 651 -28.12 -10.56 6.55
C GLY A 651 -27.31 -11.86 6.53
N ALA A 652 -26.47 -12.10 7.54
CA ALA A 652 -25.68 -13.32 7.64
C ALA A 652 -26.53 -14.59 7.82
N VAL A 653 -27.68 -14.50 8.50
CA VAL A 653 -28.65 -15.61 8.58
C VAL A 653 -29.16 -15.99 7.20
N VAL A 654 -29.50 -14.99 6.37
CA VAL A 654 -29.98 -15.21 4.99
C VAL A 654 -28.89 -15.85 4.13
N VAL A 655 -27.65 -15.34 4.20
CA VAL A 655 -26.51 -15.93 3.48
C VAL A 655 -26.26 -17.37 3.94
N TRP A 656 -26.37 -17.65 5.24
CA TRP A 656 -26.20 -19.00 5.77
C TRP A 656 -27.22 -19.98 5.17
N GLN A 657 -28.49 -19.59 5.17
CA GLN A 657 -29.59 -20.40 4.62
C GLN A 657 -29.37 -20.71 3.15
N ARG A 658 -28.86 -19.75 2.37
CA ARG A 658 -28.53 -19.91 0.95
C ARG A 658 -27.34 -20.85 0.70
N GLU A 659 -26.25 -20.68 1.46
CA GLU A 659 -24.95 -21.27 1.11
C GLU A 659 -24.63 -22.60 1.81
N PHE A 660 -25.11 -22.82 3.03
CA PHE A 660 -24.65 -23.93 3.88
C PHE A 660 -25.77 -24.87 4.35
N GLY A 661 -27.04 -24.53 4.10
CA GLY A 661 -28.17 -25.33 4.54
C GLY A 661 -28.25 -25.51 6.06
N ILE A 662 -29.03 -26.49 6.51
CA ILE A 662 -29.43 -26.63 7.92
C ILE A 662 -28.32 -27.29 8.77
N PRO A 663 -27.80 -26.63 9.82
CA PRO A 663 -26.76 -27.18 10.67
C PRO A 663 -27.31 -27.99 11.85
N ARG A 664 -26.50 -28.91 12.37
CA ARG A 664 -26.82 -29.69 13.59
C ARG A 664 -26.57 -28.86 14.87
N LYS A 665 -27.50 -28.93 15.84
CA LYS A 665 -27.38 -28.33 17.18
C LYS A 665 -26.59 -29.22 18.17
N SER A 666 -25.89 -28.59 19.10
CA SER A 666 -25.69 -29.09 20.47
C SER A 666 -26.30 -28.12 21.49
N CYS A 667 -26.51 -28.59 22.71
CA CYS A 667 -27.43 -28.12 23.75
C CYS A 667 -26.85 -27.12 24.80
N PHE A 668 -27.80 -26.39 25.41
CA PHE A 668 -27.90 -25.53 26.63
C PHE A 668 -26.85 -25.68 27.76
N ASP A 669 -26.60 -24.79 28.74
CA ASP A 669 -27.23 -23.57 29.30
C ASP A 669 -26.17 -22.67 30.02
N GLN A 670 -26.56 -21.45 30.42
CA GLN A 670 -25.79 -20.26 30.88
C GLN A 670 -24.77 -20.40 32.05
N VAL A 671 -23.71 -19.55 32.06
CA VAL A 671 -23.34 -18.59 33.14
C VAL A 671 -22.48 -17.44 32.55
N THR A 672 -22.85 -16.19 32.89
CA THR A 672 -22.23 -14.92 32.49
C THR A 672 -20.98 -14.60 33.32
N ILE A 673 -19.87 -14.19 32.67
CA ILE A 673 -18.71 -13.57 33.36
C ILE A 673 -18.55 -12.14 32.86
N THR A 674 -18.76 -11.19 33.76
CA THR A 674 -18.58 -9.75 33.57
C THR A 674 -17.11 -9.38 33.37
N LYS A 675 -16.87 -8.49 32.39
CA LYS A 675 -15.56 -7.90 32.09
C LYS A 675 -15.05 -7.08 33.30
N ARG A 676 -13.79 -7.29 33.67
CA ARG A 676 -13.01 -6.37 34.51
C ARG A 676 -12.90 -5.02 33.80
N GLN A 677 -13.46 -3.98 34.41
CA GLN A 677 -13.10 -2.59 34.14
C GLN A 677 -11.66 -2.37 34.63
N GLN A 678 -10.83 -1.75 33.80
CA GLN A 678 -9.55 -1.20 34.23
C GLN A 678 -9.83 0.09 35.04
N PRO A 679 -9.07 0.36 36.11
CA PRO A 679 -9.19 1.62 36.83
C PRO A 679 -8.57 2.75 35.99
N SER A 680 -9.35 3.80 35.75
CA SER A 680 -8.84 5.12 35.39
C SER A 680 -8.10 5.69 36.59
N ILE A 681 -6.81 5.96 36.42
CA ILE A 681 -5.97 6.57 37.45
C ILE A 681 -5.98 8.10 37.28
N THR A 682 -6.42 8.72 38.38
CA THR A 682 -6.17 10.05 38.97
C THR A 682 -6.63 11.32 38.27
N GLU A 683 -7.66 11.89 38.89
CA GLU A 683 -7.78 13.32 39.20
C GLU A 683 -6.48 13.81 39.86
N ASP A 684 -5.68 14.56 39.12
CA ASP A 684 -4.86 15.64 39.67
C ASP A 684 -4.67 16.64 38.53
N GLY A 685 -5.45 17.72 38.59
CA GLY A 685 -5.51 18.77 37.59
C GLY A 685 -4.23 19.59 37.50
N ARG A 686 -3.23 19.06 36.79
CA ARG A 686 -2.20 19.87 36.12
C ARG A 686 -2.01 19.40 34.68
N ASP A 687 -2.34 20.28 33.76
CA ASP A 687 -2.17 20.16 32.32
C ASP A 687 -0.69 20.06 31.91
N ALA A 688 -0.08 18.88 31.99
CA ALA A 688 1.36 18.69 31.74
C ALA A 688 1.68 17.65 30.65
N THR A 689 0.84 17.45 29.62
CA THR A 689 1.14 16.51 28.51
C THR A 689 1.67 17.22 27.26
N GLU A 690 2.52 16.56 26.45
CA GLU A 690 3.02 17.10 25.15
C GLU A 690 1.89 17.51 24.20
N THR A 691 0.75 16.83 24.29
CA THR A 691 -0.45 17.16 23.50
C THR A 691 -1.10 18.44 23.99
N ALA A 692 -1.20 18.65 25.30
CA ALA A 692 -1.72 19.88 25.89
C ALA A 692 -0.83 21.08 25.56
N PHE A 693 0.50 20.93 25.65
CA PHE A 693 1.47 21.96 25.27
C PHE A 693 1.27 22.42 23.82
N ARG A 694 1.23 21.48 22.85
CA ARG A 694 1.00 21.80 21.43
C ARG A 694 -0.36 22.44 21.18
N LYS A 695 -1.41 21.96 21.85
CA LYS A 695 -2.76 22.52 21.71
C LYS A 695 -2.82 23.98 22.17
N ARG A 696 -2.12 24.30 23.27
CA ARG A 696 -2.01 25.68 23.80
C ARG A 696 -1.26 26.58 22.83
N ARG A 697 -0.05 26.19 22.41
CA ARG A 697 0.76 26.92 21.41
C ARG A 697 -0.05 27.26 20.17
N ARG A 698 -0.72 26.27 19.58
CA ARG A 698 -1.53 26.48 18.35
C ARG A 698 -2.69 27.44 18.57
N ALA A 699 -3.31 27.41 19.75
CA ALA A 699 -4.39 28.33 20.10
C ALA A 699 -3.87 29.78 20.26
N GLU A 700 -2.68 29.97 20.83
CA GLU A 700 -2.02 31.28 20.94
C GLU A 700 -1.72 31.87 19.55
N VAL A 701 -1.09 31.09 18.67
CA VAL A 701 -0.79 31.52 17.29
C VAL A 701 -2.07 31.84 16.52
N ALA A 702 -3.08 30.98 16.59
CA ALA A 702 -4.35 31.18 15.88
C ALA A 702 -5.16 32.39 16.39
N ALA A 703 -5.03 32.76 17.67
CA ALA A 703 -5.71 33.92 18.23
C ALA A 703 -5.08 35.25 17.80
N SER A 704 -3.76 35.25 17.56
CA SER A 704 -2.98 36.45 17.23
C SER A 704 -2.77 36.66 15.73
N ALA A 705 -2.70 35.59 14.95
CA ALA A 705 -2.46 35.66 13.51
C ALA A 705 -3.64 36.29 12.76
N LYS A 706 -3.37 37.33 11.98
CA LYS A 706 -4.34 37.92 11.04
C LYS A 706 -4.31 37.15 9.72
N GLN A 707 -5.45 37.02 9.06
CA GLN A 707 -5.51 36.41 7.73
C GLN A 707 -4.86 37.35 6.70
N VAL A 708 -3.85 36.84 5.99
CA VAL A 708 -3.07 37.59 4.99
C VAL A 708 -3.04 36.81 3.67
N SER A 709 -3.01 37.52 2.54
CA SER A 709 -2.91 36.90 1.21
C SER A 709 -1.51 36.30 0.99
N MET A 710 -1.43 35.21 0.23
CA MET A 710 -0.16 34.51 -0.02
C MET A 710 0.88 35.40 -0.73
N GLU A 711 0.43 36.30 -1.61
CA GLU A 711 1.31 37.26 -2.31
C GLU A 711 2.00 38.23 -1.34
N VAL A 712 1.25 38.74 -0.35
CA VAL A 712 1.81 39.61 0.69
C VAL A 712 2.82 38.85 1.57
N VAL A 713 2.51 37.59 1.89
CA VAL A 713 3.43 36.74 2.66
C VAL A 713 4.73 36.50 1.90
N GLU A 714 4.64 36.18 0.60
CA GLU A 714 5.79 35.96 -0.26
C GLU A 714 6.64 37.23 -0.42
N SER A 715 6.02 38.39 -0.72
CA SER A 715 6.74 39.67 -0.90
C SER A 715 7.54 40.04 0.35
N ALA A 716 6.89 40.01 1.51
CA ALA A 716 7.53 40.34 2.79
C ALA A 716 8.67 39.37 3.14
N ALA A 717 8.53 38.09 2.79
CA ALA A 717 9.59 37.11 2.97
C ALA A 717 10.76 37.35 1.99
N ARG A 718 10.48 37.68 0.73
CA ARG A 718 11.51 37.93 -0.29
C ARG A 718 12.35 39.16 0.02
N GLU A 719 11.72 40.27 0.40
CA GLU A 719 12.39 41.52 0.76
C GLU A 719 13.39 41.32 1.91
N GLY A 720 13.01 40.55 2.93
CA GLY A 720 13.85 40.29 4.09
C GLY A 720 14.86 39.13 3.93
N SER A 721 14.95 38.50 2.76
CA SER A 721 15.77 37.28 2.58
C SER A 721 16.84 37.35 1.49
N ALA A 722 16.94 38.45 0.74
CA ALA A 722 17.78 38.54 -0.47
C ALA A 722 19.21 38.00 -0.32
N GLN A 723 19.87 38.27 0.81
CA GLN A 723 21.25 37.84 1.08
C GLN A 723 21.42 36.36 1.44
N TYR A 724 20.33 35.65 1.74
CA TYR A 724 20.35 34.25 2.19
C TYR A 724 20.00 33.25 1.08
N TRP A 725 19.77 33.74 -0.15
CA TRP A 725 19.48 32.88 -1.29
C TRP A 725 20.73 32.14 -1.77
N SER A 726 20.61 30.81 -1.84
CA SER A 726 21.65 29.93 -2.38
C SER A 726 21.29 29.45 -3.79
N ALA A 727 22.27 28.93 -4.55
CA ALA A 727 22.01 28.32 -5.86
C ALA A 727 20.95 27.21 -5.79
N SER A 728 21.02 26.37 -4.75
CA SER A 728 20.04 25.32 -4.48
C SER A 728 18.62 25.86 -4.26
N ALA A 729 18.48 27.00 -3.58
CA ALA A 729 17.19 27.65 -3.39
C ALA A 729 16.61 28.20 -4.71
N TYR A 730 17.44 28.80 -5.56
CA TYR A 730 17.03 29.25 -6.90
C TYR A 730 16.64 28.08 -7.82
N ASP A 731 17.39 26.98 -7.78
CA ASP A 731 17.08 25.77 -8.55
C ASP A 731 15.74 25.17 -8.11
N GLU A 732 15.45 25.15 -6.81
CA GLU A 732 14.15 24.71 -6.29
C GLU A 732 13.01 25.65 -6.69
N GLU A 733 13.21 26.97 -6.61
CA GLU A 733 12.22 27.96 -7.08
C GLU A 733 11.85 27.72 -8.54
N LYS A 734 12.86 27.64 -9.42
CA LYS A 734 12.67 27.34 -10.84
C LYS A 734 12.02 25.98 -11.06
N TRP A 735 12.34 24.99 -10.23
CA TRP A 735 11.70 23.68 -10.30
C TRP A 735 10.21 23.75 -9.96
N GLN A 736 9.83 24.51 -8.93
CA GLN A 736 8.44 24.72 -8.55
C GLN A 736 7.66 25.44 -9.65
N GLU A 737 8.23 26.48 -10.26
CA GLU A 737 7.62 27.18 -11.40
C GLU A 737 7.37 26.24 -12.58
N ASN A 738 8.38 25.48 -12.99
CA ASN A 738 8.24 24.48 -14.06
C ASN A 738 7.19 23.42 -13.73
N ARG A 739 7.09 23.03 -12.46
CA ARG A 739 6.11 22.05 -12.02
C ARG A 739 4.70 22.64 -11.95
N HIS A 740 4.53 23.88 -11.50
CA HIS A 740 3.27 24.59 -11.52
C HIS A 740 2.76 24.75 -12.96
N TYR A 741 3.66 25.09 -13.89
CA TYR A 741 3.33 25.14 -15.31
C TYR A 741 2.86 23.77 -15.84
N LYS A 742 3.55 22.68 -15.49
CA LYS A 742 3.10 21.31 -15.83
C LYS A 742 1.75 20.96 -15.19
N ALA A 743 1.48 21.39 -13.97
CA ALA A 743 0.19 21.20 -13.32
C ALA A 743 -0.92 21.96 -14.05
N ARG A 744 -0.62 23.17 -14.55
CA ARG A 744 -1.54 23.97 -15.38
C ARG A 744 -1.81 23.30 -16.73
N VAL A 745 -0.79 22.75 -17.38
CA VAL A 745 -0.92 21.92 -18.59
C VAL A 745 -1.83 20.71 -18.33
N GLN A 746 -1.62 20.00 -17.22
CA GLN A 746 -2.45 18.85 -16.84
C GLN A 746 -3.90 19.26 -16.55
N ALA A 747 -4.12 20.39 -15.86
CA ALA A 747 -5.44 20.94 -15.58
C ALA A 747 -6.20 21.31 -16.87
N LEU A 748 -5.50 21.79 -17.90
CA LEU A 748 -6.08 22.01 -19.21
C LEU A 748 -6.57 20.69 -19.84
N LEU A 749 -5.76 19.64 -19.77
CA LEU A 749 -6.12 18.30 -20.28
C LEU A 749 -7.29 17.67 -19.51
N GLU A 750 -7.41 17.95 -18.21
CA GLU A 750 -8.53 17.52 -17.35
C GLU A 750 -9.77 18.43 -17.46
N ASN A 751 -9.70 19.46 -18.32
CA ASN A 751 -10.78 20.42 -18.56
C ASN A 751 -11.24 21.16 -17.28
N THR A 752 -10.30 21.49 -16.39
CA THR A 752 -10.56 22.20 -15.13
C THR A 752 -10.21 23.69 -15.20
N LEU A 753 -9.42 24.13 -16.20
CA LEU A 753 -9.15 25.56 -16.39
C LEU A 753 -10.37 26.31 -16.95
N VAL A 754 -10.61 27.53 -16.45
CA VAL A 754 -11.58 28.47 -17.05
C VAL A 754 -10.98 29.19 -18.25
N GLU A 755 -11.80 29.77 -19.13
CA GLU A 755 -11.32 30.39 -20.38
C GLU A 755 -10.29 31.51 -20.16
N SER A 756 -10.43 32.28 -19.08
CA SER A 756 -9.46 33.33 -18.71
C SER A 756 -8.11 32.78 -18.25
N GLU A 757 -8.01 31.49 -17.93
CA GLU A 757 -6.77 30.82 -17.48
C GLU A 757 -6.05 30.10 -18.64
N ILE A 758 -6.59 30.16 -19.87
CA ILE A 758 -6.07 29.47 -21.04
C ILE A 758 -5.42 30.49 -21.98
N ASP A 759 -4.14 30.29 -22.28
CA ASP A 759 -3.43 31.02 -23.33
C ASP A 759 -3.14 30.07 -24.52
N GLU A 760 -2.90 30.65 -25.71
CA GLU A 760 -2.71 29.86 -26.95
C GLU A 760 -1.49 28.94 -26.87
N GLU A 761 -0.43 29.40 -26.18
CA GLU A 761 0.80 28.63 -25.98
C GLU A 761 0.54 27.37 -25.13
N LEU A 762 -0.24 27.49 -24.05
CA LEU A 762 -0.59 26.38 -23.17
C LEU A 762 -1.37 25.29 -23.91
N VAL A 763 -2.24 25.65 -24.86
CA VAL A 763 -2.98 24.68 -25.69
C VAL A 763 -2.02 23.87 -26.56
N MET A 764 -1.07 24.53 -27.23
CA MET A 764 -0.07 23.85 -28.04
C MET A 764 0.82 22.92 -27.21
N VAL A 765 1.28 23.41 -26.06
CA VAL A 765 2.12 22.64 -25.13
C VAL A 765 1.36 21.46 -24.55
N ALA A 766 0.08 21.62 -24.20
CA ALA A 766 -0.74 20.54 -23.66
C ALA A 766 -0.95 19.41 -24.66
N GLN A 767 -1.18 19.73 -25.94
CA GLN A 767 -1.29 18.71 -26.97
C GLN A 767 0.04 17.96 -27.17
N ALA A 768 1.16 18.67 -27.26
CA ALA A 768 2.49 18.06 -27.36
C ALA A 768 2.82 17.20 -26.12
N TYR A 769 2.43 17.65 -24.93
CA TYR A 769 2.64 16.93 -23.68
C TYR A 769 1.82 15.63 -23.64
N LYS A 770 0.55 15.67 -24.06
CA LYS A 770 -0.32 14.50 -24.17
C LYS A 770 0.27 13.45 -25.11
N ASP A 771 0.75 13.86 -26.27
CA ASP A 771 1.35 12.96 -27.25
C ASP A 771 2.66 12.36 -26.73
N GLN A 772 3.52 13.18 -26.11
CA GLN A 772 4.75 12.73 -25.46
C GLN A 772 4.48 11.73 -24.32
N GLN A 773 3.44 11.98 -23.52
CA GLN A 773 3.06 11.14 -22.39
C GLN A 773 2.50 9.80 -22.86
N ALA A 774 1.64 9.80 -23.89
CA ALA A 774 1.13 8.58 -24.51
C ALA A 774 2.27 7.72 -25.09
N ASP A 775 3.23 8.34 -25.76
CA ASP A 775 4.42 7.66 -26.28
C ASP A 775 5.31 7.07 -25.16
N ALA A 776 5.48 7.80 -24.06
CA ALA A 776 6.27 7.36 -22.92
C ALA A 776 5.61 6.17 -22.21
N ASP A 777 4.30 6.24 -21.96
CA ASP A 777 3.54 5.17 -21.33
C ASP A 777 3.49 3.94 -22.26
N ALA A 778 3.30 4.10 -23.58
CA ALA A 778 3.38 3.01 -24.55
C ALA A 778 4.76 2.35 -24.60
N LYS A 779 5.85 3.14 -24.54
CA LYS A 779 7.23 2.60 -24.48
C LYS A 779 7.47 1.82 -23.19
N ARG A 780 6.94 2.29 -22.06
CA ARG A 780 7.03 1.58 -20.77
C ARG A 780 6.31 0.24 -20.83
N LEU A 781 5.06 0.22 -21.30
CA LEU A 781 4.28 -1.00 -21.49
C LEU A 781 5.01 -2.01 -22.40
N ARG A 782 5.59 -1.55 -23.51
CA ARG A 782 6.39 -2.42 -24.40
C ARG A 782 7.64 -2.99 -23.72
N LYS A 783 8.32 -2.20 -22.89
CA LYS A 783 9.51 -2.64 -22.14
C LYS A 783 9.14 -3.67 -21.08
N GLU A 784 8.04 -3.44 -20.36
CA GLU A 784 7.47 -4.39 -19.40
C GLU A 784 7.08 -5.70 -20.09
N ALA A 785 6.30 -5.64 -21.17
CA ALA A 785 5.91 -6.83 -21.93
C ALA A 785 7.11 -7.64 -22.43
N LYS A 786 8.18 -6.96 -22.87
CA LYS A 786 9.42 -7.62 -23.28
C LYS A 786 10.17 -8.26 -22.11
N ALA A 787 10.17 -7.63 -20.94
CA ALA A 787 10.79 -8.21 -19.75
C ALA A 787 10.02 -9.46 -19.29
N ASP A 788 8.69 -9.41 -19.31
CA ASP A 788 7.83 -10.56 -19.01
C ASP A 788 8.04 -11.69 -20.02
N ASP A 789 8.15 -11.39 -21.31
CA ASP A 789 8.42 -12.38 -22.36
C ASP A 789 9.78 -13.07 -22.16
N LEU A 790 10.81 -12.34 -21.72
CA LEU A 790 12.12 -12.92 -21.38
C LEU A 790 12.10 -13.83 -20.15
N LEU A 791 11.17 -13.59 -19.22
CA LEU A 791 11.01 -14.39 -18.00
C LEU A 791 10.08 -15.60 -18.20
N ARG A 792 9.35 -15.67 -19.32
CA ARG A 792 8.51 -16.83 -19.65
C ARG A 792 9.40 -17.98 -20.11
N PRO A 793 9.36 -19.14 -19.43
CA PRO A 793 10.14 -20.30 -19.85
C PRO A 793 9.64 -20.78 -21.21
N LEU A 794 10.56 -20.84 -22.19
CA LEU A 794 10.27 -21.42 -23.49
C LEU A 794 10.04 -22.93 -23.33
N LEU A 795 9.00 -23.45 -23.99
CA LEU A 795 8.67 -24.87 -23.94
C LEU A 795 9.56 -25.65 -24.93
N LEU A 796 10.35 -26.58 -24.41
CA LEU A 796 11.06 -27.55 -25.24
C LEU A 796 10.05 -28.53 -25.85
N ASN A 797 10.06 -28.67 -27.16
CA ASN A 797 9.35 -29.73 -27.88
C ASN A 797 10.34 -30.47 -28.79
N VAL A 798 10.88 -31.56 -28.29
CA VAL A 798 11.87 -32.38 -29.01
C VAL A 798 11.20 -33.24 -30.09
N GLN A 799 9.90 -33.52 -29.93
CA GLN A 799 9.15 -34.42 -30.83
C GLN A 799 8.79 -33.80 -32.18
N ASP A 800 8.90 -32.49 -32.36
CA ASP A 800 8.55 -31.82 -33.62
C ASP A 800 9.76 -31.33 -34.42
N HIS A 801 10.96 -31.59 -33.91
CA HIS A 801 12.18 -30.91 -34.33
C HIS A 801 13.37 -31.88 -34.42
N PRO A 802 14.23 -31.79 -35.46
CA PRO A 802 15.43 -32.62 -35.56
C PRO A 802 16.37 -32.35 -34.39
N TYR A 803 17.01 -33.40 -33.88
CA TYR A 803 17.91 -33.30 -32.74
C TYR A 803 19.23 -34.04 -32.98
N TYR A 804 20.31 -33.46 -32.46
CA TYR A 804 21.64 -34.06 -32.46
C TYR A 804 21.92 -34.66 -31.08
N VAL A 805 22.60 -35.81 -31.06
CA VAL A 805 22.96 -36.48 -29.82
C VAL A 805 24.48 -36.62 -29.76
N ALA A 806 25.10 -35.97 -28.76
CA ALA A 806 26.55 -36.01 -28.59
C ALA A 806 27.07 -37.37 -28.09
N ASP A 807 26.22 -38.14 -27.40
CA ASP A 807 26.52 -39.50 -26.95
C ASP A 807 25.60 -40.49 -27.67
N ALA A 808 26.17 -41.31 -28.56
CA ALA A 808 25.43 -42.26 -29.37
C ALA A 808 24.54 -43.22 -28.55
N ALA A 809 24.87 -43.45 -27.27
CA ALA A 809 24.05 -44.26 -26.37
C ALA A 809 22.66 -43.66 -26.11
N PHE A 810 22.47 -42.34 -26.22
CA PHE A 810 21.16 -41.72 -25.96
C PHE A 810 20.19 -41.85 -27.13
N ALA A 811 20.67 -42.07 -28.36
CA ALA A 811 19.83 -42.29 -29.53
C ALA A 811 19.08 -43.63 -29.49
N ALA A 812 19.55 -44.58 -28.66
CA ALA A 812 18.97 -45.91 -28.48
C ALA A 812 18.01 -46.02 -27.28
N LEU A 813 17.66 -44.90 -26.63
CA LEU A 813 16.81 -44.89 -25.43
C LEU A 813 15.32 -45.13 -25.77
N PRO A 814 14.55 -45.82 -24.90
CA PRO A 814 13.11 -46.00 -25.08
C PRO A 814 12.36 -44.66 -25.12
N GLY A 815 11.48 -44.47 -26.10
CA GLY A 815 10.68 -43.24 -26.26
C GLY A 815 11.33 -42.15 -27.13
N VAL A 816 12.50 -42.43 -27.70
CA VAL A 816 13.25 -41.53 -28.59
C VAL A 816 13.01 -41.92 -30.06
N ASP A 817 12.61 -40.96 -30.89
CA ASP A 817 12.36 -41.18 -32.32
C ASP A 817 13.66 -41.11 -33.14
N ALA A 818 14.32 -42.25 -33.30
CA ALA A 818 15.59 -42.36 -34.02
C ALA A 818 15.57 -41.81 -35.45
N THR A 819 14.39 -41.66 -36.08
CA THR A 819 14.29 -41.09 -37.44
C THR A 819 14.59 -39.59 -37.50
N ARG A 820 14.54 -38.89 -36.36
CA ARG A 820 14.81 -37.45 -36.22
C ARG A 820 16.20 -37.14 -35.68
N ALA A 821 16.94 -38.17 -35.28
CA ALA A 821 18.33 -38.03 -34.87
C ALA A 821 19.18 -37.72 -36.10
N VAL A 822 19.73 -36.51 -36.15
CA VAL A 822 20.63 -36.08 -37.23
C VAL A 822 22.08 -36.23 -36.79
N GLN A 823 22.94 -36.69 -37.70
CA GLN A 823 24.39 -36.74 -37.46
C GLN A 823 25.05 -35.38 -37.70
N ASP A 824 24.47 -34.55 -38.57
CA ASP A 824 24.96 -33.21 -38.84
C ASP A 824 24.42 -32.22 -37.81
N LEU A 825 25.33 -31.59 -37.08
CA LEU A 825 25.04 -30.54 -36.11
C LEU A 825 24.18 -29.42 -36.71
N PHE A 826 24.40 -29.05 -37.98
CA PHE A 826 23.73 -27.91 -38.61
C PHE A 826 22.23 -28.16 -38.84
N LEU A 827 21.83 -29.42 -39.02
CA LEU A 827 20.43 -29.80 -39.22
C LEU A 827 19.63 -29.92 -37.91
N ALA A 828 20.29 -29.89 -36.74
CA ALA A 828 19.63 -30.05 -35.46
C ALA A 828 19.12 -28.73 -34.86
N SER A 829 17.91 -28.73 -34.32
CA SER A 829 17.36 -27.62 -33.51
C SER A 829 17.45 -27.86 -31.99
N THR A 830 17.70 -29.11 -31.60
CA THR A 830 17.93 -29.52 -30.21
C THR A 830 19.22 -30.34 -30.13
N PHE A 831 20.07 -30.05 -29.15
CA PHE A 831 21.34 -30.72 -28.90
C PHE A 831 21.28 -31.43 -27.57
N VAL A 832 21.40 -32.74 -27.61
CA VAL A 832 21.31 -33.59 -26.42
C VAL A 832 22.73 -33.93 -25.97
N VAL A 833 23.09 -33.41 -24.80
CA VAL A 833 24.41 -33.56 -24.19
C VAL A 833 24.30 -34.19 -22.81
N LYS A 834 25.40 -34.72 -22.28
CA LYS A 834 25.43 -35.32 -20.94
C LYS A 834 25.15 -34.28 -19.85
N ASP A 835 25.77 -33.12 -19.95
CA ASP A 835 25.57 -31.98 -19.06
C ASP A 835 25.36 -30.69 -19.88
N PRO A 836 24.12 -30.16 -19.93
CA PRO A 836 23.83 -28.91 -20.61
C PRO A 836 24.53 -27.67 -20.02
N ALA A 837 25.03 -27.75 -18.78
CA ALA A 837 25.82 -26.67 -18.17
C ALA A 837 27.28 -26.66 -18.65
N SER A 838 27.76 -27.77 -19.21
CA SER A 838 29.11 -27.92 -19.75
C SER A 838 29.08 -28.72 -21.07
N PRO A 839 28.43 -28.20 -22.13
CA PRO A 839 28.37 -28.86 -23.43
C PRO A 839 29.75 -28.88 -24.11
N PRO A 840 30.00 -29.83 -25.03
CA PRO A 840 31.15 -29.78 -25.93
C PRO A 840 31.20 -28.48 -26.75
N ASP A 841 32.40 -27.95 -27.01
CA ASP A 841 32.60 -26.65 -27.66
C ASP A 841 31.93 -26.54 -29.03
N ASP A 842 31.98 -27.60 -29.85
CA ASP A 842 31.34 -27.66 -31.16
C ASP A 842 29.80 -27.53 -31.06
N VAL A 843 29.19 -28.22 -30.10
CA VAL A 843 27.76 -28.15 -29.80
C VAL A 843 27.38 -26.78 -29.26
N LEU A 844 28.18 -26.22 -28.34
CA LEU A 844 27.95 -24.90 -27.74
C LEU A 844 27.97 -23.80 -28.79
N TRP A 845 29.01 -23.77 -29.62
CA TRP A 845 29.18 -22.76 -30.67
C TRP A 845 28.08 -22.87 -31.71
N LYS A 846 27.64 -24.07 -32.07
CA LYS A 846 26.52 -24.26 -32.98
C LYS A 846 25.21 -23.77 -32.38
N ALA A 847 24.90 -24.16 -31.14
CA ALA A 847 23.70 -23.71 -30.43
C ALA A 847 23.68 -22.18 -30.25
N MET A 848 24.84 -21.57 -30.01
CA MET A 848 25.00 -20.12 -29.86
C MET A 848 24.80 -19.37 -31.19
N LEU A 849 25.36 -19.88 -32.29
CA LEU A 849 25.31 -19.20 -33.60
C LEU A 849 23.92 -19.33 -34.24
N LEU A 850 23.39 -20.55 -34.35
CA LEU A 850 22.16 -20.87 -35.07
C LEU A 850 20.93 -20.88 -34.17
N GLY A 851 21.11 -20.86 -32.85
CA GLY A 851 20.04 -21.00 -31.88
C GLY A 851 19.59 -22.46 -31.72
N GLY A 852 18.82 -22.72 -30.67
CA GLY A 852 18.27 -24.04 -30.39
C GLY A 852 18.32 -24.39 -28.91
N PHE A 853 17.98 -25.64 -28.58
CA PHE A 853 17.91 -26.10 -27.20
C PHE A 853 19.08 -27.02 -26.85
N LEU A 854 19.83 -26.69 -25.79
CA LEU A 854 20.80 -27.59 -25.14
C LEU A 854 20.05 -28.38 -24.06
N ALA A 855 19.88 -29.68 -24.24
CA ALA A 855 19.06 -30.52 -23.36
C ALA A 855 19.85 -31.73 -22.85
N ASN A 856 19.47 -32.23 -21.67
CA ASN A 856 20.01 -33.49 -21.16
C ASN A 856 19.16 -34.70 -21.63
N LYS A 857 19.64 -35.92 -21.37
CA LYS A 857 18.93 -37.16 -21.72
C LYS A 857 17.50 -37.23 -21.17
N ASP A 858 17.27 -36.72 -19.95
CA ASP A 858 15.97 -36.80 -19.28
C ASP A 858 14.95 -35.87 -19.97
N ALA A 859 15.42 -34.70 -20.45
CA ALA A 859 14.62 -33.78 -21.27
C ALA A 859 14.29 -34.35 -22.65
N LEU A 860 15.19 -35.13 -23.25
CA LEU A 860 14.92 -35.85 -24.50
C LEU A 860 13.83 -36.92 -24.30
N VAL A 861 14.00 -37.83 -23.34
CA VAL A 861 13.07 -38.96 -23.12
C VAL A 861 11.67 -38.49 -22.69
N SER A 862 11.61 -37.42 -21.91
CA SER A 862 10.35 -36.89 -21.37
C SER A 862 9.66 -35.87 -22.28
N ASN A 863 10.24 -35.55 -23.44
CA ASN A 863 9.83 -34.43 -24.30
C ASN A 863 9.68 -33.12 -23.50
N GLY A 864 10.71 -32.76 -22.74
CA GLY A 864 10.77 -31.53 -21.93
C GLY A 864 9.89 -31.52 -20.68
N ARG A 865 9.29 -32.65 -20.27
CA ARG A 865 8.49 -32.74 -19.02
C ARG A 865 9.35 -32.90 -17.77
N SER A 866 10.55 -33.46 -17.90
CA SER A 866 11.56 -33.60 -16.85
C SER A 866 12.96 -33.34 -17.44
N GLY A 867 13.99 -33.20 -16.59
CA GLY A 867 15.36 -32.90 -17.05
C GLY A 867 15.67 -31.41 -17.14
N VAL A 868 16.81 -31.08 -17.76
CA VAL A 868 17.35 -29.72 -17.87
C VAL A 868 17.48 -29.36 -19.34
N ALA A 869 17.00 -28.17 -19.71
CA ALA A 869 17.18 -27.60 -21.03
C ALA A 869 17.43 -26.08 -20.98
N PHE A 870 18.37 -25.62 -21.80
CA PHE A 870 18.66 -24.20 -22.02
C PHE A 870 18.34 -23.86 -23.48
N HIS A 871 17.63 -22.76 -23.70
CA HIS A 871 17.43 -22.22 -25.03
C HIS A 871 18.53 -21.18 -25.33
N CYS A 872 19.27 -21.40 -26.41
CA CYS A 872 20.24 -20.47 -26.96
C CYS A 872 19.58 -19.67 -28.09
N SER A 873 19.66 -18.34 -28.03
CA SER A 873 19.16 -17.48 -29.12
C SER A 873 20.14 -17.45 -30.30
N ALA A 874 19.62 -17.53 -31.53
CA ALA A 874 20.43 -17.47 -32.75
C ALA A 874 21.18 -16.15 -32.89
N ALA A 875 22.50 -16.16 -32.69
CA ALA A 875 23.31 -14.96 -32.82
C ALA A 875 23.37 -14.44 -34.27
N LEU A 876 23.25 -15.34 -35.27
CA LEU A 876 23.25 -15.00 -36.71
C LEU A 876 22.08 -14.11 -37.14
N HIS A 877 20.96 -14.12 -36.40
CA HIS A 877 19.80 -13.26 -36.69
C HIS A 877 20.03 -11.78 -36.30
N THR A 878 21.14 -11.47 -35.64
CA THR A 878 21.57 -10.12 -35.30
C THR A 878 22.60 -9.64 -36.32
N LYS A 879 22.38 -8.47 -36.93
CA LYS A 879 23.32 -7.90 -37.92
C LYS A 879 24.68 -7.61 -37.29
N ARG A 880 25.74 -8.26 -37.78
CA ARG A 880 27.14 -8.06 -37.35
C ARG A 880 28.11 -8.18 -38.51
N SER A 881 29.27 -7.55 -38.40
CA SER A 881 30.42 -7.77 -39.30
C SER A 881 31.53 -8.42 -38.49
N ILE A 882 32.09 -9.53 -38.98
CA ILE A 882 33.08 -10.31 -38.24
C ILE A 882 34.39 -10.45 -39.02
N TYR A 883 35.50 -10.15 -38.37
CA TYR A 883 36.85 -10.49 -38.81
C TYR A 883 37.38 -11.68 -38.01
N ILE A 884 38.18 -12.55 -38.62
CA ILE A 884 38.78 -13.72 -37.96
C ILE A 884 40.27 -13.74 -38.32
N SER A 885 41.14 -13.58 -37.33
CA SER A 885 42.60 -13.58 -37.51
C SER A 885 43.12 -14.94 -37.97
N ASP A 886 44.26 -14.96 -38.67
CA ASP A 886 44.86 -16.20 -39.15
C ASP A 886 45.37 -17.08 -38.00
N ASP A 887 45.87 -16.47 -36.92
CA ASP A 887 46.28 -17.18 -35.70
C ASP A 887 45.09 -17.87 -35.01
N PHE A 888 43.91 -17.23 -34.96
CA PHE A 888 42.70 -17.87 -34.45
C PHE A 888 42.29 -19.05 -35.32
N ARG A 889 42.39 -18.94 -36.65
CA ARG A 889 42.11 -20.05 -37.59
C ARG A 889 43.04 -21.23 -37.37
N ALA A 890 44.33 -20.96 -37.15
CA ALA A 890 45.34 -22.00 -36.92
C ALA A 890 45.14 -22.71 -35.58
N GLN A 891 44.86 -21.96 -34.51
CA GLN A 891 44.72 -22.50 -33.15
C GLN A 891 43.37 -23.19 -32.92
N HIS A 892 42.30 -22.75 -33.60
CA HIS A 892 40.94 -23.22 -33.40
C HIS A 892 40.28 -23.68 -34.71
N ALA A 893 41.01 -24.47 -35.53
CA ALA A 893 40.54 -24.94 -36.83
C ALA A 893 39.13 -25.59 -36.82
N PRO A 894 38.75 -26.43 -35.83
CA PRO A 894 37.39 -26.98 -35.75
C PRO A 894 36.32 -25.91 -35.56
N LEU A 895 36.53 -24.93 -34.67
CA LEU A 895 35.58 -23.84 -34.42
C LEU A 895 35.48 -22.89 -35.61
N PHE A 896 36.61 -22.62 -36.27
CA PHE A 896 36.61 -21.83 -37.50
C PHE A 896 35.73 -22.48 -38.58
N SER A 897 35.78 -23.80 -38.74
CA SER A 897 34.91 -24.49 -39.71
C SER A 897 33.42 -24.32 -39.42
N ILE A 898 33.04 -24.28 -38.14
CA ILE A 898 31.66 -24.04 -37.70
C ILE A 898 31.24 -22.61 -38.02
N ILE A 899 32.10 -21.62 -37.72
CA ILE A 899 31.84 -20.21 -38.00
C ILE A 899 31.74 -19.96 -39.50
N ASP A 900 32.65 -20.55 -40.28
CA ASP A 900 32.71 -20.39 -41.73
C ASP A 900 31.45 -20.97 -42.39
N ARG A 901 31.02 -22.16 -41.96
CA ARG A 901 29.76 -22.76 -42.43
C ARG A 901 28.54 -21.92 -42.01
N ALA A 902 28.50 -21.46 -40.75
CA ALA A 902 27.43 -20.62 -40.23
C ALA A 902 27.30 -19.26 -40.95
N LEU A 903 28.41 -18.67 -41.38
CA LEU A 903 28.40 -17.43 -42.17
C LEU A 903 27.75 -17.58 -43.54
N ASN A 904 27.77 -18.80 -44.10
CA ASN A 904 27.22 -19.13 -45.41
C ASN A 904 25.76 -19.64 -45.35
N GLU A 905 25.14 -19.68 -44.17
CA GLU A 905 23.73 -20.06 -44.02
C GLU A 905 22.80 -18.98 -44.62
N PRO A 906 21.70 -19.36 -45.29
CA PRO A 906 20.80 -18.41 -45.97
C PRO A 906 20.23 -17.31 -45.07
N ASP A 907 20.00 -17.63 -43.79
CA ASP A 907 19.41 -16.72 -42.81
C ASP A 907 20.45 -15.91 -42.00
N SER A 908 21.74 -16.03 -42.35
CA SER A 908 22.82 -15.30 -41.69
C SER A 908 22.76 -13.80 -42.02
N LYS A 909 22.62 -12.96 -40.98
CA LYS A 909 22.78 -11.50 -41.11
C LYS A 909 24.22 -11.03 -40.88
N TRP A 910 25.14 -11.97 -40.71
CA TRP A 910 26.53 -11.65 -40.48
C TRP A 910 27.26 -11.43 -41.80
N ARG A 911 28.26 -10.54 -41.78
CA ARG A 911 29.13 -10.28 -42.93
C ARG A 911 30.57 -10.54 -42.55
N ARG A 912 31.26 -11.34 -43.37
CA ARG A 912 32.70 -11.57 -43.20
C ARG A 912 33.49 -10.37 -43.69
N LEU A 913 34.45 -9.94 -42.88
CA LEU A 913 35.47 -8.94 -43.24
C LEU A 913 36.73 -9.66 -43.70
N GLN A 914 37.35 -9.15 -44.77
CA GLN A 914 38.45 -9.85 -45.44
C GLN A 914 39.82 -9.51 -44.85
N SER A 915 39.96 -8.34 -44.22
CA SER A 915 41.24 -7.89 -43.67
C SER A 915 41.08 -7.13 -42.35
N TRP A 916 42.20 -6.98 -41.65
CA TRP A 916 42.27 -6.20 -40.41
C TRP A 916 41.98 -4.71 -40.66
N GLU A 917 42.42 -4.17 -41.80
CA GLU A 917 42.16 -2.79 -42.21
C GLU A 917 40.66 -2.54 -42.36
N GLU A 918 39.94 -3.46 -43.00
CA GLU A 918 38.48 -3.36 -43.17
C GLU A 918 37.74 -3.40 -41.82
N PHE A 919 38.24 -4.19 -40.87
CA PHE A 919 37.74 -4.21 -39.49
C PHE A 919 38.01 -2.89 -38.78
N SER A 920 39.24 -2.39 -38.85
CA SER A 920 39.65 -1.13 -38.22
C SER A 920 38.78 0.03 -38.69
N ASP A 921 38.61 0.20 -40.01
CA ASP A 921 37.83 1.28 -40.61
C ASP A 921 36.35 1.24 -40.16
N LYS A 922 35.73 0.06 -40.19
CA LYS A 922 34.32 -0.11 -39.75
C LYS A 922 34.16 0.04 -38.23
N SER A 923 35.15 -0.38 -37.46
CA SER A 923 35.19 -0.20 -36.00
C SER A 923 35.28 1.28 -35.64
N HIS A 924 36.17 2.03 -36.30
CA HIS A 924 36.30 3.49 -36.11
C HIS A 924 35.03 4.24 -36.51
N ALA A 925 34.42 3.91 -37.65
CA ALA A 925 33.15 4.52 -38.08
C ALA A 925 31.99 4.27 -37.09
N ALA A 926 32.02 3.16 -36.36
CA ALA A 926 31.00 2.82 -35.36
C ALA A 926 31.14 3.60 -34.02
N CYS A 927 32.31 4.21 -33.77
CA CYS A 927 32.66 4.85 -32.50
C CYS A 927 32.45 6.39 -32.47
N GLY A 928 31.99 7.02 -33.55
CA GLY A 928 31.91 8.49 -33.68
C GLY A 928 30.78 9.24 -32.94
N ASP A 929 29.78 8.55 -32.38
CA ASP A 929 28.63 9.20 -31.69
C ASP A 929 28.43 8.65 -30.26
N HIS A 930 27.99 9.48 -29.31
CA HIS A 930 27.72 9.17 -27.89
C HIS A 930 26.72 8.01 -27.62
N VAL A 931 26.17 7.35 -28.65
CA VAL A 931 25.44 6.06 -28.58
C VAL A 931 26.41 4.85 -28.61
N ALA A 932 27.71 5.12 -28.44
CA ALA A 932 28.87 4.30 -28.82
C ALA A 932 28.81 2.80 -28.45
N GLN A 933 28.50 2.42 -27.21
CA GLN A 933 28.68 1.01 -26.79
C GLN A 933 27.86 -0.01 -27.59
N LYS A 934 26.64 0.32 -28.05
CA LYS A 934 25.79 -0.64 -28.79
C LYS A 934 26.21 -0.81 -30.26
N LYS A 935 26.82 0.20 -30.88
CA LYS A 935 27.26 0.15 -32.28
C LYS A 935 28.63 -0.51 -32.42
N THR A 936 29.54 -0.32 -31.45
CA THR A 936 30.87 -0.94 -31.45
C THR A 936 30.80 -2.47 -31.58
N TYR A 937 29.85 -3.12 -30.89
CA TYR A 937 29.66 -4.56 -30.98
C TYR A 937 29.03 -5.06 -32.29
N GLN A 938 28.57 -4.17 -33.19
CA GLN A 938 28.14 -4.60 -34.53
C GLN A 938 29.33 -4.99 -35.42
N VAL A 939 30.56 -4.66 -35.03
CA VAL A 939 31.80 -5.00 -35.74
C VAL A 939 32.74 -5.68 -34.75
N VAL A 940 33.00 -6.98 -34.93
CA VAL A 940 33.75 -7.81 -33.98
C VAL A 940 34.92 -8.51 -34.68
N ALA A 941 36.05 -8.65 -34.00
CA ALA A 941 37.17 -9.47 -34.44
C ALA A 941 37.36 -10.66 -33.49
N LEU A 942 37.50 -11.85 -34.05
CA LEU A 942 37.97 -13.05 -33.35
C LEU A 942 39.47 -13.18 -33.55
N ALA A 943 40.20 -13.21 -32.45
CA ALA A 943 41.65 -13.27 -32.44
C ALA A 943 42.17 -14.30 -31.42
N SER A 944 43.42 -14.73 -31.55
CA SER A 944 44.04 -15.56 -30.53
C SER A 944 44.13 -14.81 -29.20
N ARG A 945 44.29 -15.53 -28.08
CA ARG A 945 44.38 -14.89 -26.76
C ARG A 945 45.54 -13.88 -26.65
N ALA A 946 46.66 -14.17 -27.32
CA ALA A 946 47.81 -13.28 -27.36
C ALA A 946 47.53 -12.01 -28.17
N GLU A 947 46.89 -12.14 -29.34
CA GLU A 947 46.51 -11.00 -30.20
C GLU A 947 45.45 -10.12 -29.53
N ALA A 948 44.41 -10.71 -28.95
CA ALA A 948 43.34 -9.96 -28.28
C ALA A 948 43.89 -9.15 -27.08
N ALA A 949 44.81 -9.76 -26.31
CA ALA A 949 45.49 -9.08 -25.21
C ALA A 949 46.43 -7.95 -25.69
N ALA A 950 47.09 -8.12 -26.82
CA ALA A 950 47.98 -7.11 -27.40
C ALA A 950 47.23 -5.89 -27.94
N VAL A 951 46.06 -6.10 -28.57
CA VAL A 951 45.24 -5.01 -29.14
C VAL A 951 44.41 -4.28 -28.08
N ASN A 952 43.96 -4.99 -27.03
CA ASN A 952 43.22 -4.44 -25.89
C ASN A 952 42.00 -3.59 -26.28
N MET A 953 41.21 -4.06 -27.26
CA MET A 953 39.96 -3.43 -27.69
C MET A 953 38.76 -4.32 -27.33
N ALA A 954 37.68 -3.72 -26.82
CA ALA A 954 36.52 -4.47 -26.33
C ALA A 954 35.77 -5.29 -27.42
N ASN A 955 35.95 -4.97 -28.70
CA ASN A 955 35.38 -5.69 -29.82
C ASN A 955 36.37 -6.64 -30.52
N VAL A 956 37.55 -6.84 -29.95
CA VAL A 956 38.52 -7.88 -30.34
C VAL A 956 38.52 -8.93 -29.22
N MET A 957 38.05 -10.14 -29.53
CA MET A 957 37.72 -11.14 -28.52
C MET A 957 38.48 -12.44 -28.78
N ASP A 958 38.97 -13.06 -27.71
CA ASP A 958 39.40 -14.45 -27.73
C ASP A 958 38.18 -15.41 -27.68
N GLN A 959 38.42 -16.72 -27.81
CA GLN A 959 37.37 -17.75 -27.79
C GLN A 959 36.39 -17.57 -26.61
N LYS A 960 36.92 -17.46 -25.39
CA LYS A 960 36.10 -17.39 -24.15
C LYS A 960 35.36 -16.08 -24.02
N SER A 961 36.00 -14.96 -24.37
CA SER A 961 35.37 -13.65 -24.35
C SER A 961 34.22 -13.57 -25.35
N PHE A 962 34.39 -14.19 -26.52
CA PHE A 962 33.35 -14.26 -27.54
C PHE A 962 32.18 -15.18 -27.12
N GLU A 963 32.46 -16.35 -26.54
CA GLU A 963 31.44 -17.23 -25.96
C GLU A 963 30.59 -16.47 -24.94
N SER A 964 31.23 -15.83 -23.95
CA SER A 964 30.52 -15.05 -22.94
C SER A 964 29.71 -13.89 -23.52
N PHE A 965 30.22 -13.25 -24.59
CA PHE A 965 29.54 -12.14 -25.25
C PHE A 965 28.30 -12.58 -26.06
N MET A 966 28.37 -13.75 -26.69
CA MET A 966 27.36 -14.21 -27.65
C MET A 966 26.32 -15.15 -27.04
N LEU A 967 26.65 -15.82 -25.94
CA LEU A 967 25.78 -16.76 -25.26
C LEU A 967 24.60 -16.04 -24.59
N ARG A 968 23.43 -16.06 -25.24
CA ARG A 968 22.16 -15.62 -24.68
C ARG A 968 21.29 -16.83 -24.37
N GLN A 969 21.32 -17.26 -23.11
CA GLN A 969 20.57 -18.41 -22.63
C GLN A 969 19.32 -18.00 -21.86
N SER A 970 18.22 -18.73 -22.06
CA SER A 970 17.02 -18.69 -21.22
C SER A 970 16.70 -20.12 -20.74
N VAL A 971 16.24 -20.25 -19.50
CA VAL A 971 15.85 -21.56 -18.96
C VAL A 971 14.56 -22.03 -19.62
N ALA A 972 14.59 -23.22 -20.22
CA ALA A 972 13.40 -23.87 -20.77
C ALA A 972 12.86 -24.85 -19.73
N LYS A 973 11.67 -24.60 -19.17
CA LYS A 973 11.04 -25.51 -18.21
C LYS A 973 9.54 -25.61 -18.43
N LYS A 974 9.02 -26.84 -18.51
CA LYS A 974 7.60 -27.15 -18.37
C LYS A 974 7.29 -27.31 -16.88
N GLY A 975 6.19 -26.71 -16.43
CA GLY A 975 5.89 -26.38 -15.03
C GLY A 975 6.16 -27.47 -13.99
N PHE A 976 6.52 -27.04 -12.79
CA PHE A 976 6.18 -27.82 -11.60
C PHE A 976 4.65 -27.92 -11.56
N GLY A 977 4.14 -29.15 -11.67
CA GLY A 977 2.75 -29.44 -11.29
C GLY A 977 2.55 -29.19 -9.80
#